data_AF-A0A7M2RJ45-F1
#
_entry.id   AF-A0A7M2RJ45-F1
#
_cell.length_a   1.000
_cell.length_b   1.000
_cell.length_c   1.000
_cell.angle_alpha   90.00
_cell.angle_beta   90.00
_cell.angle_gamma   90.00
#
_symmetry.space_group_name_H-M   'P 1'
#
loop_
_entity.id
_entity.type
_entity.pdbx_description
1 polymer ?
#
loop_
_entity_poly.entity_id
_entity_poly.type
_entity_poly.pdbx_seq_one_letter_code
_entity_poly.pdbx_strand_id
1 'polypeptide(L)'
;MHTKQMIKALMITISIALNVSVGISIKADSIAGERCDEQEHVTGMDENGNVSDLSVENGSFENHPSLFSTDNVQIVNFNISGSKVTEYVNSEDSKLVGYLNGAYAADGAYLGTTGNGKVKFMIAGEIGVVDSEDVQVVNYKDAKSVSYYTVSGGRLIHKITTNMTKASYASSLDNGQAPTYLKDGAKYYSYDGHYFYSENQYAQMLEDYKNNNRDHSVNNNSPFYNYYQFLPLRSTTRYSEDELNNIIRNRPINVNSKMQNIASSLIENQNKYGVNALLVAGIAGNESAWGTSNISQTKNNLFGLNAVDSSPGASANTFSSVDQCIKEFTETWMSKQYMNPSNWKHAGSFLGNKESGFNVRYASDPYWGEKAAAGAYVLDKNGGNRDMYSFRVGIKNAFTQVNVRRGSSTSTKAVYQTPKQRNTTFIVRRKNPINNFYEIQSDGVLNADRTNLDESGEYNKSNMLVNISSNYIKVISDSNMNFRDVNSGDWYYDEVDYVSKIGIMTGMKTDIFGPMDSIARAQFAVMLWRIGGEEPIPYNGKFPDVGNNIWYTDAIAWASKYNIITGYQDTGKFMPASPITRQELAVMLYRYANYRKMDTNKKADLSKFKDSTMVIDYAKDAMRWAVGSGIITGKYQGTQLDPLGVTSRAECAIMIDRFLKLI
;
A
#
# COMPACT_ATOMS: atom_id res chain seq x y z
N MET A 1 -34.73 -56.32 -6.85
CA MET A 1 -35.21 -55.24 -7.75
C MET A 1 -36.58 -54.85 -7.26
N HIS A 2 -36.99 -53.62 -6.99
CA HIS A 2 -36.52 -52.25 -7.25
C HIS A 2 -37.67 -51.40 -6.62
N THR A 3 -37.52 -50.25 -5.94
CA THR A 3 -36.52 -49.19 -5.98
C THR A 3 -36.78 -48.25 -4.79
N LYS A 4 -35.76 -48.02 -3.93
CA LYS A 4 -35.19 -46.75 -3.40
C LYS A 4 -36.16 -45.60 -3.03
N GLN A 5 -36.02 -44.82 -1.95
CA GLN A 5 -34.89 -44.47 -1.04
C GLN A 5 -35.49 -43.60 0.10
N MET A 6 -35.69 -44.11 1.31
CA MET A 6 -34.93 -43.90 2.56
C MET A 6 -33.95 -42.70 2.69
N ILE A 7 -34.13 -41.98 3.82
CA ILE A 7 -33.18 -41.22 4.65
C ILE A 7 -33.19 -39.68 4.52
N LYS A 8 -33.88 -39.03 5.47
CA LYS A 8 -33.46 -37.78 6.14
C LYS A 8 -34.13 -37.73 7.53
N ALA A 9 -33.39 -38.12 8.55
CA ALA A 9 -33.80 -37.98 9.95
C ALA A 9 -32.69 -37.25 10.73
N LEU A 10 -33.14 -36.29 11.53
CA LEU A 10 -32.56 -35.81 12.80
C LEU A 10 -31.21 -35.07 12.76
N MET A 11 -31.28 -33.74 12.87
CA MET A 11 -30.28 -32.93 13.57
C MET A 11 -30.93 -32.41 14.86
N ILE A 12 -30.35 -32.73 16.02
CA ILE A 12 -30.22 -31.87 17.23
C ILE A 12 -29.39 -32.65 18.28
N THR A 13 -28.19 -32.10 18.57
CA THR A 13 -27.33 -32.17 19.78
C THR A 13 -26.96 -33.50 20.45
N ILE A 14 -25.66 -33.78 20.60
CA ILE A 14 -24.88 -33.54 21.84
C ILE A 14 -23.38 -33.81 21.59
N SER A 15 -22.56 -32.86 22.03
CA SER A 15 -21.10 -32.84 22.09
C SER A 15 -20.51 -33.94 22.97
N ILE A 16 -19.49 -34.67 22.47
CA ILE A 16 -18.38 -35.19 23.29
C ILE A 16 -17.09 -35.01 22.49
N ALA A 17 -16.12 -34.39 23.16
CA ALA A 17 -14.80 -34.05 22.67
C ALA A 17 -13.97 -35.28 22.28
N LEU A 18 -13.31 -35.22 21.12
CA LEU A 18 -12.00 -35.82 20.91
C LEU A 18 -11.09 -34.75 20.31
N ASN A 19 -10.45 -33.99 21.20
CA ASN A 19 -9.21 -33.29 20.91
C ASN A 19 -8.11 -34.34 20.78
N VAL A 20 -7.82 -34.78 19.56
CA VAL A 20 -6.50 -35.30 19.24
C VAL A 20 -5.78 -34.20 18.50
N SER A 21 -4.99 -33.44 19.26
CA SER A 21 -3.94 -32.56 18.76
C SER A 21 -2.91 -33.43 18.04
N VAL A 22 -3.17 -33.72 16.77
CA VAL A 22 -2.08 -34.08 15.85
C VAL A 22 -1.44 -32.75 15.49
N GLY A 23 -0.42 -32.39 16.28
CA GLY A 23 0.52 -31.34 15.93
C GLY A 23 1.25 -31.74 14.67
N ILE A 24 0.65 -31.43 13.51
CA ILE A 24 1.41 -31.26 12.29
C ILE A 24 2.18 -29.97 12.53
N SER A 25 3.40 -30.12 13.04
CA SER A 25 4.45 -29.12 12.87
C SER A 25 4.62 -28.96 11.37
N ILE A 26 3.94 -27.94 10.82
CA ILE A 26 4.28 -27.40 9.52
C ILE A 26 5.69 -26.83 9.73
N LYS A 27 6.71 -27.57 9.29
CA LYS A 27 8.10 -27.11 9.35
C LYS A 27 8.20 -25.72 8.70
N ALA A 28 9.01 -24.84 9.30
CA ALA A 28 9.19 -23.48 8.82
C ALA A 28 9.73 -23.33 7.40
N ASP A 29 10.22 -24.41 6.79
CA ASP A 29 10.56 -24.52 5.37
C ASP A 29 9.42 -24.06 4.42
N SER A 30 8.17 -24.04 4.92
CA SER A 30 6.98 -23.69 4.13
C SER A 30 6.46 -22.25 4.31
N ILE A 31 7.12 -21.40 5.11
CA ILE A 31 6.55 -20.11 5.56
C ILE A 31 7.43 -18.87 5.38
N ALA A 32 8.69 -18.98 4.93
CA ALA A 32 9.59 -17.84 4.76
C ALA A 32 9.95 -17.58 3.28
N GLY A 33 10.07 -16.31 2.89
CA GLY A 33 10.65 -15.89 1.61
C GLY A 33 12.18 -15.90 1.63
N GLU A 34 12.77 -15.51 2.76
CA GLU A 34 14.20 -15.52 3.07
C GLU A 34 14.37 -15.95 4.54
N ARG A 35 15.26 -16.92 4.81
CA ARG A 35 15.70 -17.27 6.17
C ARG A 35 17.08 -16.64 6.39
N CYS A 36 17.34 -16.17 7.60
CA CYS A 36 18.70 -15.86 8.05
C CYS A 36 19.14 -16.96 9.02
N ASP A 37 19.81 -18.01 8.55
CA ASP A 37 20.39 -19.02 9.44
C ASP A 37 21.78 -18.60 9.94
N GLU A 38 22.42 -19.41 10.80
CA GLU A 38 23.69 -19.13 11.50
C GLU A 38 24.88 -18.67 10.62
N GLN A 39 24.78 -18.78 9.28
CA GLN A 39 25.84 -18.45 8.31
C GLN A 39 25.55 -17.22 7.42
N GLU A 40 24.42 -16.53 7.58
CA GLU A 40 24.15 -15.29 6.84
C GLU A 40 24.78 -14.04 7.47
N HIS A 41 25.17 -13.09 6.60
CA HIS A 41 25.71 -11.79 6.97
C HIS A 41 24.60 -10.92 7.59
N VAL A 42 24.65 -10.73 8.91
CA VAL A 42 23.79 -9.73 9.59
C VAL A 42 24.27 -8.34 9.19
N THR A 43 23.36 -7.43 8.84
CA THR A 43 23.67 -6.09 8.35
C THR A 43 23.04 -4.99 9.20
N GLY A 44 23.80 -3.92 9.41
CA GLY A 44 23.35 -2.68 10.01
C GLY A 44 22.95 -1.67 8.94
N MET A 45 22.14 -0.69 9.32
CA MET A 45 21.82 0.46 8.48
C MET A 45 22.01 1.77 9.25
N ASP A 46 22.71 2.74 8.67
CA ASP A 46 22.85 4.09 9.23
C ASP A 46 21.68 5.03 8.87
N GLU A 47 21.70 6.25 9.41
CA GLU A 47 20.63 7.24 9.19
C GLU A 47 20.56 7.80 7.76
N ASN A 48 21.54 7.46 6.91
CA ASN A 48 21.55 7.80 5.49
C ASN A 48 21.11 6.61 4.63
N GLY A 49 20.73 5.49 5.26
CA GLY A 49 20.35 4.24 4.62
C GLY A 49 21.54 3.44 4.12
N ASN A 50 22.78 3.75 4.50
CA ASN A 50 23.94 2.95 4.10
C ASN A 50 23.94 1.63 4.87
N VAL A 51 24.18 0.54 4.15
CA VAL A 51 24.17 -0.83 4.69
C VAL A 51 25.59 -1.30 4.93
N SER A 52 25.85 -1.92 6.08
CA SER A 52 27.16 -2.46 6.44
C SER A 52 27.05 -3.83 7.10
N ASP A 53 27.97 -4.73 6.79
CA ASP A 53 28.06 -6.03 7.46
C ASP A 53 28.40 -5.89 8.95
N LEU A 54 27.87 -6.79 9.77
CA LEU A 54 28.09 -6.86 11.21
C LEU A 54 28.65 -8.22 11.59
N SER A 55 29.57 -8.23 12.56
CA SER A 55 29.99 -9.46 13.22
C SER A 55 28.92 -9.89 14.23
N VAL A 56 28.42 -11.12 14.09
CA VAL A 56 27.46 -11.69 15.03
C VAL A 56 28.19 -12.27 16.23
N GLU A 57 27.79 -11.83 17.43
CA GLU A 57 28.26 -12.38 18.71
C GLU A 57 27.06 -12.93 19.50
N ASN A 58 27.31 -13.98 20.28
CA ASN A 58 26.33 -14.47 21.25
C ASN A 58 26.05 -13.38 22.30
N GLY A 59 24.77 -13.02 22.46
CA GLY A 59 24.28 -12.01 23.40
C GLY A 59 23.72 -12.58 24.70
N SER A 60 24.03 -13.85 25.04
CA SER A 60 23.60 -14.48 26.29
C SER A 60 24.13 -13.75 27.51
N PHE A 61 23.31 -13.69 28.57
CA PHE A 61 23.79 -13.21 29.88
C PHE A 61 24.33 -14.41 30.69
N GLU A 62 25.24 -14.19 31.63
CA GLU A 62 25.78 -15.32 32.43
C GLU A 62 24.86 -15.68 33.61
N ASN A 63 24.13 -14.70 34.13
CA ASN A 63 23.18 -14.87 35.24
C ASN A 63 21.76 -14.80 34.71
N HIS A 64 21.08 -15.95 34.67
CA HIS A 64 19.65 -16.04 34.38
C HIS A 64 18.91 -16.54 35.61
N PRO A 65 17.89 -15.83 36.09
CA PRO A 65 17.10 -16.31 37.20
C PRO A 65 16.51 -17.69 36.96
N SER A 66 16.74 -18.57 37.92
CA SER A 66 15.66 -19.39 38.45
C SER A 66 14.66 -18.44 39.15
N LEU A 67 13.58 -18.08 38.45
CA LEU A 67 12.37 -17.45 39.01
C LEU A 67 12.62 -16.15 39.82
N PHE A 68 12.77 -14.99 39.16
CA PHE A 68 12.78 -13.69 39.86
C PHE A 68 11.37 -13.11 40.08
N SER A 69 11.27 -12.38 41.21
CA SER A 69 10.13 -11.58 41.70
C SER A 69 9.38 -10.82 40.59
N THR A 70 8.05 -10.76 40.73
CA THR A 70 7.11 -9.98 39.92
C THR A 70 7.37 -8.46 39.91
N ASP A 71 8.27 -7.95 40.76
CA ASP A 71 8.50 -6.50 40.96
C ASP A 71 9.61 -5.91 40.05
N ASN A 72 10.28 -6.73 39.24
CA ASN A 72 11.35 -6.26 38.36
C ASN A 72 10.88 -6.05 36.92
N VAL A 73 11.31 -4.94 36.31
CA VAL A 73 11.10 -4.67 34.88
C VAL A 73 11.91 -5.67 34.06
N GLN A 74 11.23 -6.40 33.19
CA GLN A 74 11.81 -7.51 32.42
C GLN A 74 11.72 -7.26 30.92
N ILE A 75 12.63 -7.89 30.19
CA ILE A 75 12.76 -7.80 28.74
C ILE A 75 13.20 -9.18 28.21
N VAL A 76 12.82 -9.49 26.98
CA VAL A 76 13.15 -10.76 26.33
C VAL A 76 14.37 -10.55 25.44
N ASN A 77 15.37 -11.42 25.61
CA ASN A 77 16.55 -11.50 24.77
C ASN A 77 16.43 -12.71 23.83
N PHE A 78 16.36 -12.46 22.52
CA PHE A 78 16.40 -13.53 21.50
C PHE A 78 17.83 -13.86 21.05
N ASN A 79 18.81 -12.97 21.28
CA ASN A 79 20.21 -13.23 20.95
C ASN A 79 20.86 -14.10 22.03
N ILE A 80 20.42 -15.36 22.14
CA ILE A 80 21.01 -16.36 23.05
C ILE A 80 22.01 -17.29 22.34
N SER A 81 21.93 -17.33 21.01
CA SER A 81 22.81 -18.13 20.14
C SER A 81 23.20 -17.35 18.88
N GLY A 82 23.45 -16.04 19.01
CA GLY A 82 23.80 -15.19 17.87
C GLY A 82 22.61 -15.02 16.92
N SER A 83 22.79 -15.40 15.65
CA SER A 83 21.82 -15.25 14.56
C SER A 83 20.84 -16.42 14.42
N LYS A 84 20.82 -17.38 15.36
CA LYS A 84 19.85 -18.48 15.33
C LYS A 84 18.42 -17.96 15.15
N VAL A 85 17.65 -18.58 14.24
CA VAL A 85 16.24 -18.27 14.04
C VAL A 85 15.40 -18.89 15.15
N THR A 86 14.53 -18.08 15.73
CA THR A 86 13.54 -18.48 16.73
C THR A 86 12.14 -18.41 16.13
N GLU A 87 11.39 -19.50 16.23
CA GLU A 87 9.99 -19.59 15.77
C GLU A 87 9.03 -19.23 16.91
N TYR A 88 7.89 -18.63 16.56
CA TYR A 88 6.84 -18.30 17.51
C TYR A 88 5.45 -18.45 16.90
N VAL A 89 4.43 -18.47 17.76
CA VAL A 89 3.03 -18.37 17.34
C VAL A 89 2.42 -17.06 17.82
N ASN A 90 1.52 -16.48 17.03
CA ASN A 90 0.76 -15.31 17.44
C ASN A 90 -0.11 -15.63 18.66
N SER A 91 -0.22 -14.69 19.59
CA SER A 91 -0.93 -14.89 20.86
C SER A 91 -2.46 -14.86 20.75
N GLU A 92 -3.03 -14.25 19.71
CA GLU A 92 -4.48 -14.21 19.44
C GLU A 92 -4.94 -15.38 18.54
N ASP A 93 -4.05 -15.92 17.69
CA ASP A 93 -4.32 -17.07 16.83
C ASP A 93 -3.08 -17.93 16.59
N SER A 94 -3.00 -19.08 17.27
CA SER A 94 -1.84 -19.98 17.20
C SER A 94 -1.61 -20.61 15.83
N LYS A 95 -2.52 -20.44 14.86
CA LYS A 95 -2.31 -20.86 13.46
C LYS A 95 -1.44 -19.87 12.69
N LEU A 96 -1.29 -18.65 13.18
CA LEU A 96 -0.36 -17.68 12.64
C LEU A 96 1.00 -17.92 13.30
N VAL A 97 1.93 -18.42 12.49
CA VAL A 97 3.31 -18.74 12.85
C VAL A 97 4.24 -17.69 12.27
N GLY A 98 5.24 -17.29 13.03
CA GLY A 98 6.27 -16.33 12.63
C GLY A 98 7.66 -16.75 13.08
N TYR A 99 8.66 -15.98 12.68
CA TYR A 99 10.07 -16.27 12.93
C TYR A 99 10.88 -14.99 13.07
N LEU A 100 11.94 -15.05 13.88
CA LEU A 100 12.83 -13.95 14.21
C LEU A 100 14.28 -14.42 14.19
N ASN A 101 15.19 -13.62 13.65
CA ASN A 101 16.63 -13.85 13.81
C ASN A 101 17.09 -13.30 15.16
N GLY A 102 17.84 -14.09 15.93
CA GLY A 102 18.26 -13.72 17.29
C GLY A 102 19.02 -12.40 17.37
N ALA A 103 19.93 -12.13 16.42
CA ALA A 103 20.72 -10.90 16.42
C ALA A 103 19.86 -9.67 16.09
N TYR A 104 18.98 -9.74 15.07
CA TYR A 104 18.10 -8.62 14.74
C TYR A 104 16.98 -8.40 15.76
N ALA A 105 16.55 -9.47 16.44
CA ALA A 105 15.50 -9.46 17.44
C ALA A 105 16.05 -9.42 18.87
N ALA A 106 17.26 -8.90 19.07
CA ALA A 106 17.99 -9.02 20.34
C ALA A 106 17.19 -8.56 21.56
N ASP A 107 16.27 -7.61 21.41
CA ASP A 107 15.43 -7.13 22.49
C ASP A 107 13.92 -7.12 22.13
N GLY A 108 13.09 -7.58 23.07
CA GLY A 108 11.63 -7.59 22.96
C GLY A 108 10.94 -7.33 24.30
N ALA A 109 9.74 -6.75 24.31
CA ALA A 109 8.98 -6.53 25.54
C ALA A 109 8.54 -7.85 26.17
N TYR A 110 8.79 -8.05 27.47
CA TYR A 110 8.27 -9.21 28.19
C TYR A 110 6.84 -8.96 28.70
N LEU A 111 5.89 -9.79 28.26
CA LEU A 111 4.47 -9.66 28.58
C LEU A 111 3.96 -10.73 29.56
N GLY A 112 4.84 -11.62 30.03
CA GLY A 112 4.51 -12.68 30.96
C GLY A 112 4.86 -14.06 30.43
N THR A 113 4.55 -15.07 31.25
CA THR A 113 4.70 -16.48 30.90
C THR A 113 3.33 -17.12 30.85
N THR A 114 3.06 -17.92 29.83
CA THR A 114 1.80 -18.65 29.68
C THR A 114 1.70 -19.80 30.70
N GLY A 115 0.51 -20.37 30.87
CA GLY A 115 0.30 -21.49 31.80
C GLY A 115 1.10 -22.76 31.46
N ASN A 116 1.61 -22.90 30.23
CA ASN A 116 2.49 -23.98 29.80
C ASN A 116 3.97 -23.59 29.76
N GLY A 117 4.38 -22.49 30.40
CA GLY A 117 5.77 -22.11 30.55
C GLY A 117 6.40 -21.36 29.37
N LYS A 118 5.64 -21.07 28.30
CA LYS A 118 6.13 -20.30 27.16
C LYS A 118 6.19 -18.80 27.47
N VAL A 119 7.16 -18.09 26.88
CA VAL A 119 7.34 -16.66 27.06
C VAL A 119 6.43 -15.90 26.09
N LYS A 120 5.63 -14.96 26.62
CA LYS A 120 4.84 -14.02 25.81
C LYS A 120 5.61 -12.72 25.64
N PHE A 121 5.71 -12.22 24.41
CA PHE A 121 6.51 -11.05 24.08
C PHE A 121 5.82 -10.10 23.11
N MET A 122 6.36 -8.89 22.95
CA MET A 122 6.08 -8.02 21.80
C MET A 122 7.38 -7.56 21.13
N ILE A 123 7.42 -7.63 19.80
CA ILE A 123 8.49 -7.07 18.97
C ILE A 123 7.94 -6.66 17.60
N ALA A 124 8.35 -5.47 17.11
CA ALA A 124 7.90 -4.91 15.84
C ALA A 124 6.38 -5.06 15.60
N GLY A 125 5.58 -4.72 16.62
CA GLY A 125 4.11 -4.78 16.63
C GLY A 125 3.51 -6.15 16.93
N GLU A 126 4.25 -7.23 16.68
CA GLU A 126 3.73 -8.58 16.85
C GLU A 126 3.73 -9.01 18.31
N ILE A 127 2.62 -9.61 18.77
CA ILE A 127 2.51 -10.22 20.09
C ILE A 127 2.53 -11.75 19.95
N GLY A 128 3.71 -12.32 20.19
CA GLY A 128 3.97 -13.75 20.04
C GLY A 128 4.10 -14.50 21.37
N VAL A 129 4.12 -15.84 21.24
CA VAL A 129 4.45 -16.80 22.30
C VAL A 129 5.54 -17.73 21.78
N VAL A 130 6.63 -17.89 22.54
CA VAL A 130 7.83 -18.65 22.18
C VAL A 130 8.23 -19.61 23.30
N ASP A 131 8.87 -20.72 22.94
CA ASP A 131 9.42 -21.65 23.93
C ASP A 131 10.50 -20.98 24.77
N SER A 132 10.45 -21.19 26.09
CA SER A 132 11.35 -20.54 27.04
C SER A 132 12.81 -20.96 26.90
N GLU A 133 13.08 -22.04 26.16
CA GLU A 133 14.45 -22.51 25.85
C GLU A 133 15.10 -21.74 24.69
N ASP A 134 14.31 -21.06 23.86
CA ASP A 134 14.80 -20.31 22.71
C ASP A 134 15.02 -18.81 22.99
N VAL A 135 14.74 -18.36 24.22
CA VAL A 135 14.90 -16.96 24.65
C VAL A 135 15.35 -16.87 26.11
N GLN A 136 15.88 -15.71 26.51
CA GLN A 136 16.16 -15.37 27.91
C GLN A 136 15.27 -14.23 28.38
N VAL A 137 14.66 -14.38 29.56
CA VAL A 137 14.04 -13.25 30.26
C VAL A 137 15.11 -12.62 31.16
N VAL A 138 15.42 -11.35 30.91
CA VAL A 138 16.49 -10.62 31.60
C VAL A 138 15.93 -9.41 32.33
N ASN A 139 16.61 -8.97 33.39
CA ASN A 139 16.24 -7.73 34.08
C ASN A 139 16.65 -6.55 33.18
N TYR A 140 15.74 -5.60 32.97
CA TYR A 140 16.00 -4.40 32.18
C TYR A 140 17.24 -3.64 32.66
N LYS A 141 17.51 -3.64 33.96
CA LYS A 141 18.68 -2.94 34.54
C LYS A 141 20.03 -3.57 34.19
N ASP A 142 20.03 -4.85 33.81
CA ASP A 142 21.27 -5.57 33.44
C ASP A 142 21.63 -5.36 31.96
N ALA A 143 20.66 -4.92 31.14
CA ALA A 143 20.88 -4.60 29.74
C ALA A 143 21.70 -3.32 29.59
N LYS A 144 22.78 -3.38 28.81
CA LYS A 144 23.58 -2.20 28.46
C LYS A 144 22.98 -1.40 27.29
N SER A 145 22.13 -2.03 26.50
CA SER A 145 21.35 -1.39 25.44
C SER A 145 19.99 -2.06 25.29
N VAL A 146 19.01 -1.23 24.93
CA VAL A 146 17.64 -1.58 24.53
C VAL A 146 17.30 -0.65 23.38
N SER A 147 16.62 -1.15 22.36
CA SER A 147 16.20 -0.40 21.19
C SER A 147 15.28 0.75 21.58
N TYR A 148 15.48 1.92 20.96
CA TYR A 148 14.77 3.14 21.32
C TYR A 148 14.66 4.09 20.14
N TYR A 149 13.71 5.02 20.22
CA TYR A 149 13.53 6.12 19.29
C TYR A 149 14.06 7.41 19.88
N THR A 150 14.68 8.25 19.05
CA THR A 150 15.08 9.60 19.44
C THR A 150 14.79 10.59 18.33
N VAL A 151 14.50 11.83 18.70
CA VAL A 151 14.36 12.91 17.72
C VAL A 151 15.71 13.60 17.57
N SER A 152 16.22 13.70 16.34
CA SER A 152 17.50 14.35 16.04
C SER A 152 17.36 15.24 14.81
N GLY A 153 17.49 16.55 15.00
CA GLY A 153 17.35 17.53 13.93
C GLY A 153 15.94 17.53 13.34
N GLY A 154 14.92 17.30 14.19
CA GLY A 154 13.52 17.20 13.76
C GLY A 154 13.15 15.91 13.02
N ARG A 155 14.03 14.92 12.97
CA ARG A 155 13.79 13.59 12.40
C ARG A 155 13.61 12.54 13.48
N LEU A 156 12.73 11.57 13.27
CA LEU A 156 12.56 10.43 14.17
C LEU A 156 13.55 9.33 13.79
N ILE A 157 14.47 9.00 14.69
CA ILE A 157 15.52 8.00 14.46
C ILE A 157 15.29 6.79 15.36
N HIS A 158 15.23 5.59 14.79
CA HIS A 158 15.15 4.33 15.53
C HIS A 158 16.55 3.72 15.71
N LYS A 159 17.02 3.64 16.95
CA LYS A 159 18.28 3.01 17.35
C LYS A 159 18.01 1.57 17.75
N ILE A 160 18.56 0.61 16.99
CA ILE A 160 18.29 -0.82 17.16
C ILE A 160 19.53 -1.52 17.70
N THR A 161 19.39 -2.22 18.82
CA THR A 161 20.45 -3.08 19.37
C THR A 161 20.41 -4.46 18.73
N THR A 162 21.58 -5.06 18.53
CA THR A 162 21.70 -6.48 18.15
C THR A 162 22.34 -7.33 19.24
N ASN A 163 22.77 -6.71 20.34
CA ASN A 163 23.34 -7.39 21.49
C ASN A 163 23.20 -6.52 22.74
N MET A 164 22.25 -6.88 23.60
CA MET A 164 21.94 -6.13 24.82
C MET A 164 23.07 -6.12 25.86
N THR A 165 24.09 -6.99 25.73
CA THR A 165 25.27 -7.01 26.62
C THR A 165 26.31 -5.93 26.27
N LYS A 166 26.10 -5.21 25.16
CA LYS A 166 26.97 -4.15 24.62
C LYS A 166 26.20 -2.83 24.59
N ALA A 167 26.92 -1.72 24.81
CA ALA A 167 26.35 -0.37 24.74
C ALA A 167 26.44 0.19 23.29
N SER A 168 25.93 -0.57 22.31
CA SER A 168 26.05 -0.25 20.88
C SER A 168 24.76 -0.55 20.13
N TYR A 169 24.55 0.20 19.05
CA TYR A 169 23.37 0.08 18.19
C TYR A 169 23.82 -0.18 16.78
N ALA A 170 23.37 -1.30 16.21
CA ALA A 170 23.83 -1.75 14.91
C ALA A 170 23.08 -1.07 13.76
N SER A 171 21.86 -0.60 14.02
CA SER A 171 21.11 0.24 13.06
C SER A 171 20.63 1.54 13.70
N SER A 172 20.53 2.57 12.86
CA SER A 172 20.02 3.91 13.16
C SER A 172 19.10 4.34 12.01
N LEU A 173 17.83 3.94 12.03
CA LEU A 173 16.93 4.12 10.91
C LEU A 173 16.27 5.50 10.94
N ASP A 174 16.28 6.22 9.82
CA ASP A 174 15.59 7.50 9.67
C ASP A 174 14.13 7.25 9.24
N ASN A 175 13.20 7.49 10.17
CA ASN A 175 11.76 7.32 9.97
C ASN A 175 11.07 8.59 9.48
N GLY A 176 11.84 9.57 9.02
CA GLY A 176 11.36 10.82 8.48
C GLY A 176 11.10 11.87 9.54
N GLN A 177 10.28 12.85 9.19
CA GLN A 177 9.97 13.97 10.07
C GLN A 177 9.34 13.48 11.37
N ALA A 178 9.91 13.92 12.50
CA ALA A 178 9.37 13.57 13.80
C ALA A 178 7.99 14.23 13.99
N PRO A 179 7.00 13.49 14.52
CA PRO A 179 5.74 14.08 14.97
C PRO A 179 5.99 15.20 15.99
N THR A 180 5.17 16.26 15.94
CA THR A 180 5.35 17.46 16.78
C THR A 180 5.22 17.23 18.28
N TYR A 181 4.63 16.10 18.69
CA TYR A 181 4.53 15.70 20.10
C TYR A 181 5.81 15.05 20.64
N LEU A 182 6.76 14.68 19.78
CA LEU A 182 8.08 14.18 20.19
C LEU A 182 9.09 15.33 20.22
N LYS A 183 9.80 15.45 21.33
CA LYS A 183 10.80 16.50 21.56
C LYS A 183 12.18 16.12 21.01
N ASP A 184 12.84 17.06 20.34
CA ASP A 184 14.22 16.94 19.86
C ASP A 184 15.18 16.62 21.02
N GLY A 185 16.11 15.69 20.78
CA GLY A 185 17.05 15.16 21.75
C GLY A 185 16.48 14.16 22.78
N ALA A 186 15.15 13.97 22.85
CA ALA A 186 14.54 13.08 23.82
C ALA A 186 14.51 11.62 23.35
N LYS A 187 14.68 10.70 24.30
CA LYS A 187 14.57 9.25 24.09
C LYS A 187 13.15 8.74 24.39
N TYR A 188 12.68 7.83 23.54
CA TYR A 188 11.40 7.15 23.67
C TYR A 188 11.52 5.65 23.42
N TYR A 189 10.66 4.86 24.06
CA TYR A 189 10.52 3.43 23.83
C TYR A 189 9.23 3.10 23.08
N SER A 190 9.29 2.10 22.18
CA SER A 190 8.14 1.57 21.46
C SER A 190 8.50 0.24 20.80
N TYR A 191 7.80 -0.85 21.14
CA TYR A 191 7.97 -2.14 20.44
C TYR A 191 6.95 -2.35 19.33
N ASP A 192 5.97 -1.46 19.18
CA ASP A 192 5.06 -1.45 18.03
C ASP A 192 5.43 -0.41 16.96
N GLY A 193 6.29 0.55 17.29
CA GLY A 193 6.66 1.65 16.40
C GLY A 193 5.53 2.67 16.19
N HIS A 194 4.44 2.57 16.94
CA HIS A 194 3.23 3.38 16.79
C HIS A 194 2.99 4.28 18.00
N TYR A 195 3.20 3.75 19.20
CA TYR A 195 2.97 4.44 20.47
C TYR A 195 4.29 4.59 21.23
N PHE A 196 4.61 5.82 21.62
CA PHE A 196 5.90 6.16 22.20
C PHE A 196 5.76 6.45 23.70
N TYR A 197 6.70 5.95 24.48
CA TYR A 197 6.77 6.15 25.93
C TYR A 197 8.06 6.88 26.25
N SER A 198 8.02 7.85 27.16
CA SER A 198 9.22 8.62 27.54
C SER A 198 10.27 7.70 28.17
N GLU A 199 11.55 8.12 28.17
CA GLU A 199 12.67 7.33 28.71
C GLU A 199 12.45 6.77 30.12
N ASN A 200 11.78 7.51 31.01
CA ASN A 200 11.48 7.07 32.38
C ASN A 200 10.21 6.22 32.51
N GLN A 201 9.55 5.86 31.40
CA GLN A 201 8.26 5.16 31.36
C GLN A 201 8.33 3.73 30.80
N TYR A 202 9.51 3.11 30.79
CA TYR A 202 9.66 1.74 30.27
C TYR A 202 8.77 0.73 31.03
N ALA A 203 8.65 0.86 32.35
CA ALA A 203 7.78 -0.01 33.15
C ALA A 203 6.30 0.15 32.79
N GLN A 204 5.85 1.40 32.63
CA GLN A 204 4.48 1.75 32.23
C GLN A 204 4.16 1.26 30.81
N MET A 205 5.13 1.28 29.89
CA MET A 205 4.97 0.67 28.57
C MET A 205 4.64 -0.82 28.67
N LEU A 206 5.38 -1.57 29.50
CA LEU A 206 5.12 -2.99 29.70
C LEU A 206 3.77 -3.25 30.37
N GLU A 207 3.40 -2.41 31.34
CA GLU A 207 2.07 -2.45 31.98
C GLU A 207 0.96 -2.27 30.94
N ASP A 208 1.08 -1.25 30.09
CA ASP A 208 0.10 -0.96 29.05
C ASP A 208 -0.02 -2.11 28.04
N TYR A 209 1.11 -2.66 27.60
CA TYR A 209 1.12 -3.81 26.68
C TYR A 209 0.48 -5.05 27.31
N LYS A 210 0.73 -5.32 28.59
CA LYS A 210 0.11 -6.45 29.33
C LYS A 210 -1.40 -6.27 29.47
N ASN A 211 -1.86 -5.03 29.63
CA ASN A 211 -3.27 -4.65 29.77
C ASN A 211 -3.98 -4.39 28.43
N ASN A 212 -3.26 -4.51 27.31
CA ASN A 212 -3.77 -4.24 25.96
C ASN A 212 -4.34 -2.81 25.79
N ASN A 213 -3.69 -1.82 26.37
CA ASN A 213 -4.00 -0.38 26.20
C ASN A 213 -2.71 0.39 25.82
N ARG A 214 -2.78 1.71 25.76
CA ARG A 214 -1.65 2.61 25.45
C ARG A 214 -1.70 3.90 26.27
N ASP A 215 -2.29 3.82 27.46
CA ASP A 215 -2.77 4.97 28.24
C ASP A 215 -1.65 5.91 28.65
N HIS A 216 -0.44 5.39 28.91
CA HIS A 216 0.74 6.15 29.31
C HIS A 216 1.61 6.65 28.15
N SER A 217 1.30 6.25 26.92
CA SER A 217 2.04 6.72 25.74
C SER A 217 1.80 8.22 25.49
N VAL A 218 2.82 8.92 24.97
CA VAL A 218 2.75 10.36 24.67
C VAL A 218 1.75 10.68 23.56
N ASN A 219 1.31 9.67 22.81
CA ASN A 219 0.44 9.77 21.65
C ASN A 219 -0.69 8.73 21.66
N ASN A 220 -1.24 8.42 22.83
CA ASN A 220 -2.29 7.40 23.05
C ASN A 220 -3.52 7.50 22.12
N ASN A 221 -3.85 8.70 21.64
CA ASN A 221 -4.98 8.95 20.73
C ASN A 221 -4.55 9.19 19.27
N SER A 222 -3.25 9.20 18.97
CA SER A 222 -2.68 9.55 17.68
C SER A 222 -1.46 8.67 17.37
N PRO A 223 -1.66 7.37 17.10
CA PRO A 223 -0.58 6.47 16.71
C PRO A 223 0.18 7.00 15.50
N PHE A 224 1.49 6.88 15.55
CA PHE A 224 2.37 7.16 14.41
C PHE A 224 2.36 5.99 13.44
N TYR A 225 2.41 6.28 12.14
CA TYR A 225 2.68 5.28 11.12
C TYR A 225 3.73 5.85 10.17
N ASN A 226 4.90 5.19 10.08
CA ASN A 226 5.92 5.56 9.10
C ASN A 226 5.32 5.44 7.70
N TYR A 227 5.32 6.56 6.94
CA TYR A 227 4.59 6.64 5.68
C TYR A 227 5.04 5.57 4.69
N TYR A 228 6.33 5.40 4.43
CA TYR A 228 6.81 4.42 3.44
C TYR A 228 6.72 2.99 3.93
N GLN A 229 6.86 2.75 5.24
CA GLN A 229 6.69 1.41 5.81
C GLN A 229 5.25 0.91 5.64
N PHE A 230 4.27 1.81 5.74
CA PHE A 230 2.84 1.51 5.69
C PHE A 230 2.16 1.99 4.41
N LEU A 231 2.92 2.42 3.39
CA LEU A 231 2.40 2.75 2.07
C LEU A 231 2.23 1.46 1.27
N PRO A 232 1.02 1.14 0.77
CA PRO A 232 0.85 -0.01 -0.10
C PRO A 232 1.71 0.12 -1.37
N LEU A 233 2.41 -0.96 -1.74
CA LEU A 233 3.24 -1.02 -2.95
C LEU A 233 2.43 -0.90 -4.24
N ARG A 234 1.09 -0.99 -4.17
CA ARG A 234 0.18 -0.63 -5.28
C ARG A 234 0.19 0.87 -5.60
N SER A 235 0.81 1.69 -4.76
CA SER A 235 1.09 3.09 -5.06
C SER A 235 2.06 3.20 -6.25
N THR A 236 2.25 4.42 -6.75
CA THR A 236 3.16 4.67 -7.87
C THR A 236 4.03 5.87 -7.54
N THR A 237 5.33 5.79 -7.82
CA THR A 237 6.19 6.95 -7.76
C THR A 237 5.78 7.99 -8.82
N ARG A 238 5.97 9.27 -8.48
CA ARG A 238 5.77 10.42 -9.37
C ARG A 238 7.05 10.84 -10.09
N TYR A 239 8.21 10.29 -9.72
CA TYR A 239 9.46 10.55 -10.43
C TYR A 239 9.41 9.98 -11.84
N SER A 240 9.92 10.74 -12.81
CA SER A 240 10.23 10.19 -14.13
C SER A 240 11.41 9.21 -14.05
N GLU A 241 11.62 8.46 -15.12
CA GLU A 241 12.81 7.59 -15.25
C GLU A 241 14.11 8.37 -15.00
N ASP A 242 14.29 9.51 -15.66
CA ASP A 242 15.48 10.34 -15.54
C ASP A 242 15.68 10.85 -14.10
N GLU A 243 14.61 11.32 -13.47
CA GLU A 243 14.66 11.85 -12.11
C GLU A 243 15.04 10.74 -11.12
N LEU A 244 14.36 9.59 -11.19
CA LEU A 244 14.65 8.46 -10.30
C LEU A 244 16.08 7.95 -10.52
N ASN A 245 16.53 7.87 -11.77
CA ASN A 245 17.90 7.45 -12.08
C ASN A 245 18.93 8.43 -11.50
N ASN A 246 18.68 9.73 -11.63
CA ASN A 246 19.56 10.76 -11.05
C ASN A 246 19.60 10.69 -9.53
N ILE A 247 18.46 10.46 -8.86
CA ILE A 247 18.41 10.31 -7.40
C ILE A 247 19.21 9.09 -6.96
N ILE A 248 19.07 7.95 -7.64
CA ILE A 248 19.83 6.73 -7.34
C ILE A 248 21.33 6.96 -7.57
N ARG A 249 21.73 7.52 -8.73
CA ARG A 249 23.15 7.79 -9.05
C ARG A 249 23.81 8.79 -8.09
N ASN A 250 23.07 9.80 -7.63
CA ASN A 250 23.59 10.87 -6.78
C ASN A 250 23.66 10.50 -5.30
N ARG A 251 23.12 9.35 -4.89
CA ARG A 251 23.53 8.78 -3.61
C ARG A 251 25.05 8.55 -3.65
N PRO A 252 25.76 8.67 -2.51
CA PRO A 252 27.19 8.37 -2.44
C PRO A 252 27.44 6.85 -2.52
N ILE A 253 26.98 6.25 -3.62
CA ILE A 253 27.11 4.83 -3.92
C ILE A 253 28.46 4.64 -4.61
N ASN A 254 29.06 3.47 -4.41
CA ASN A 254 30.23 3.04 -5.17
C ASN A 254 29.95 3.08 -6.69
N VAL A 255 30.92 3.58 -7.46
CA VAL A 255 30.86 3.65 -8.94
C VAL A 255 30.57 2.31 -9.62
N ASN A 256 30.78 1.19 -8.93
CA ASN A 256 30.53 -0.16 -9.46
C ASN A 256 29.16 -0.73 -9.11
N SER A 257 28.23 0.07 -8.56
CA SER A 257 26.91 -0.43 -8.17
C SER A 257 26.08 -0.96 -9.34
N LYS A 258 25.45 -2.12 -9.12
CA LYS A 258 24.47 -2.72 -10.04
C LYS A 258 23.11 -2.01 -10.07
N MET A 259 22.89 -1.04 -9.18
CA MET A 259 21.67 -0.23 -9.18
C MET A 259 21.78 1.02 -10.06
N GLN A 260 22.93 1.27 -10.71
CA GLN A 260 23.02 2.34 -11.69
C GLN A 260 22.12 2.03 -12.90
N ASN A 261 21.33 3.02 -13.35
CA ASN A 261 20.51 2.93 -14.56
C ASN A 261 19.34 1.96 -14.52
N ILE A 262 18.91 1.51 -13.34
CA ILE A 262 17.78 0.58 -13.21
C ILE A 262 16.40 1.24 -13.30
N ALA A 263 16.34 2.58 -13.31
CA ALA A 263 15.09 3.33 -13.23
C ALA A 263 14.10 2.99 -14.36
N SER A 264 14.60 2.75 -15.58
CA SER A 264 13.76 2.36 -16.71
C SER A 264 13.00 1.07 -16.39
N SER A 265 13.74 0.02 -16.01
CA SER A 265 13.17 -1.26 -15.61
C SER A 265 12.20 -1.12 -14.43
N LEU A 266 12.55 -0.32 -13.41
CA LEU A 266 11.65 -0.10 -12.26
C LEU A 266 10.32 0.56 -12.68
N ILE A 267 10.36 1.60 -13.52
CA ILE A 267 9.17 2.33 -13.96
C ILE A 267 8.32 1.47 -14.91
N GLU A 268 8.95 0.74 -15.84
CA GLU A 268 8.26 -0.21 -16.71
C GLU A 268 7.50 -1.27 -15.89
N ASN A 269 8.17 -1.88 -14.90
CA ASN A 269 7.55 -2.89 -14.05
C ASN A 269 6.50 -2.29 -13.08
N GLN A 270 6.67 -1.05 -12.62
CA GLN A 270 5.62 -0.34 -11.89
C GLN A 270 4.35 -0.20 -12.74
N ASN A 271 4.50 0.24 -13.99
CA ASN A 271 3.37 0.48 -14.88
C ASN A 271 2.70 -0.82 -15.31
N LYS A 272 3.47 -1.90 -15.45
CA LYS A 272 2.97 -3.20 -15.89
C LYS A 272 2.39 -4.06 -14.76
N TYR A 273 3.11 -4.16 -13.63
CA TYR A 273 2.78 -5.07 -12.54
C TYR A 273 2.27 -4.35 -11.28
N GLY A 274 2.20 -3.02 -11.29
CA GLY A 274 1.61 -2.22 -10.22
C GLY A 274 2.40 -2.30 -8.92
N VAL A 275 3.73 -2.24 -9.00
CA VAL A 275 4.64 -2.31 -7.86
C VAL A 275 5.48 -1.03 -7.82
N ASN A 276 5.34 -0.24 -6.75
CA ASN A 276 5.95 1.08 -6.63
C ASN A 276 7.48 1.05 -6.83
N ALA A 277 7.97 1.75 -7.85
CA ALA A 277 9.38 1.77 -8.24
C ALA A 277 10.32 2.35 -7.16
N LEU A 278 9.90 3.38 -6.43
CA LEU A 278 10.69 3.98 -5.35
C LEU A 278 10.84 3.02 -4.17
N LEU A 279 9.75 2.36 -3.78
CA LEU A 279 9.79 1.34 -2.72
C LEU A 279 10.64 0.13 -3.14
N VAL A 280 10.53 -0.32 -4.40
CA VAL A 280 11.38 -1.40 -4.94
C VAL A 280 12.85 -0.99 -4.93
N ALA A 281 13.18 0.27 -5.26
CA ALA A 281 14.54 0.77 -5.15
C ALA A 281 15.03 0.78 -3.68
N GLY A 282 14.18 1.14 -2.72
CA GLY A 282 14.48 1.05 -1.29
C GLY A 282 14.76 -0.38 -0.83
N ILE A 283 13.94 -1.34 -1.27
CA ILE A 283 14.15 -2.78 -1.01
C ILE A 283 15.49 -3.24 -1.62
N ALA A 284 15.72 -2.98 -2.91
CA ALA A 284 16.98 -3.34 -3.57
C ALA A 284 18.20 -2.73 -2.85
N GLY A 285 18.09 -1.49 -2.40
CA GLY A 285 19.12 -0.82 -1.61
C GLY A 285 19.44 -1.56 -0.32
N ASN A 286 18.41 -2.00 0.40
CA ASN A 286 18.55 -2.81 1.62
C ASN A 286 19.18 -4.19 1.33
N GLU A 287 18.65 -4.92 0.35
CA GLU A 287 19.04 -6.31 0.06
C GLU A 287 20.42 -6.46 -0.58
N SER A 288 20.89 -5.44 -1.29
CA SER A 288 22.13 -5.53 -2.07
C SER A 288 23.22 -4.57 -1.62
N ALA A 289 23.05 -3.91 -0.46
CA ALA A 289 23.88 -2.80 -0.03
C ALA A 289 24.05 -1.76 -1.16
N TRP A 290 22.92 -1.29 -1.69
CA TRP A 290 22.88 -0.39 -2.85
C TRP A 290 23.60 -0.93 -4.09
N GLY A 291 23.46 -2.24 -4.36
CA GLY A 291 24.00 -2.91 -5.54
C GLY A 291 25.49 -3.24 -5.46
N THR A 292 26.11 -3.24 -4.28
CA THR A 292 27.54 -3.57 -4.10
C THR A 292 27.77 -4.93 -3.43
N SER A 293 26.74 -5.62 -2.96
CA SER A 293 26.88 -6.95 -2.37
C SER A 293 27.48 -7.95 -3.36
N ASN A 294 28.22 -8.94 -2.87
CA ASN A 294 28.83 -9.96 -3.73
C ASN A 294 27.78 -10.69 -4.60
N ILE A 295 26.60 -10.97 -4.06
CA ILE A 295 25.50 -11.61 -4.79
C ILE A 295 25.00 -10.73 -5.93
N SER A 296 24.79 -9.43 -5.68
CA SER A 296 24.37 -8.51 -6.75
C SER A 296 25.43 -8.40 -7.86
N GLN A 297 26.71 -8.31 -7.48
CA GLN A 297 27.82 -8.16 -8.41
C GLN A 297 28.01 -9.39 -9.30
N THR A 298 27.96 -10.59 -8.72
CA THR A 298 28.26 -11.86 -9.40
C THR A 298 27.05 -12.51 -10.06
N LYS A 299 25.82 -12.25 -9.56
CA LYS A 299 24.59 -12.93 -10.01
C LYS A 299 23.52 -12.00 -10.59
N ASN A 300 23.77 -10.69 -10.61
CA ASN A 300 22.76 -9.66 -10.92
C ASN A 300 21.49 -9.78 -10.07
N ASN A 301 21.61 -10.34 -8.85
CA ASN A 301 20.49 -10.56 -7.95
C ASN A 301 20.46 -9.47 -6.88
N LEU A 302 19.59 -8.46 -7.09
CA LEU A 302 19.47 -7.31 -6.19
C LEU A 302 18.63 -7.57 -4.94
N PHE A 303 17.83 -8.64 -4.92
CA PHE A 303 16.79 -8.86 -3.91
C PHE A 303 16.97 -10.19 -3.16
N GLY A 304 18.17 -10.77 -3.17
CA GLY A 304 18.43 -12.03 -2.45
C GLY A 304 17.62 -13.24 -2.93
N LEU A 305 16.97 -13.19 -4.10
CA LEU A 305 15.97 -14.18 -4.50
C LEU A 305 16.54 -15.61 -4.52
N ASN A 306 15.90 -16.51 -3.75
CA ASN A 306 16.25 -17.92 -3.59
C ASN A 306 17.65 -18.17 -3.01
N ALA A 307 18.27 -17.18 -2.36
CA ALA A 307 19.42 -17.45 -1.51
C ALA A 307 18.94 -18.36 -0.37
N VAL A 308 19.42 -19.61 -0.34
CA VAL A 308 19.14 -20.51 0.79
C VAL A 308 20.36 -20.64 1.69
N ASP A 309 20.05 -20.71 2.97
CA ASP A 309 20.88 -20.65 4.17
C ASP A 309 22.20 -21.42 4.12
N SER A 310 22.19 -22.65 3.61
CA SER A 310 23.36 -23.54 3.65
C SER A 310 24.43 -23.18 2.62
N SER A 311 24.12 -22.35 1.63
CA SER A 311 25.05 -21.86 0.60
C SER A 311 24.43 -20.69 -0.20
N PRO A 312 24.35 -19.47 0.36
CA PRO A 312 23.68 -18.34 -0.30
C PRO A 312 24.26 -18.04 -1.69
N GLY A 313 25.59 -18.13 -1.81
CA GLY A 313 26.34 -17.97 -3.07
C GLY A 313 26.15 -19.10 -4.09
N ALA A 314 25.68 -20.28 -3.72
CA ALA A 314 25.36 -21.36 -4.66
C ALA A 314 23.87 -21.36 -5.04
N SER A 315 23.00 -21.10 -4.06
CA SER A 315 21.55 -21.26 -4.20
C SER A 315 20.82 -20.04 -4.73
N ALA A 316 21.34 -18.83 -4.47
CA ALA A 316 20.73 -17.60 -4.98
C ALA A 316 20.59 -17.67 -6.50
N ASN A 317 19.44 -17.23 -7.01
CA ASN A 317 19.21 -17.21 -8.45
C ASN A 317 20.26 -16.34 -9.14
N THR A 318 20.75 -16.81 -10.29
CA THR A 318 21.57 -16.04 -11.21
C THR A 318 20.68 -15.51 -12.33
N PHE A 319 20.69 -14.19 -12.53
CA PHE A 319 19.93 -13.53 -13.56
C PHE A 319 20.82 -13.09 -14.72
N SER A 320 20.29 -13.16 -15.94
CA SER A 320 20.99 -12.69 -17.15
C SER A 320 21.27 -11.19 -17.12
N SER A 321 20.43 -10.41 -16.44
CA SER A 321 20.60 -8.97 -16.20
C SER A 321 19.91 -8.53 -14.91
N VAL A 322 20.23 -7.33 -14.47
CA VAL A 322 19.53 -6.67 -13.35
C VAL A 322 18.05 -6.43 -13.70
N ASP A 323 17.75 -6.07 -14.95
CA ASP A 323 16.37 -5.86 -15.40
C ASP A 323 15.53 -7.14 -15.31
N GLN A 324 16.12 -8.29 -15.62
CA GLN A 324 15.42 -9.57 -15.47
C GLN A 324 15.19 -9.92 -13.99
N CYS A 325 16.12 -9.56 -13.10
CA CYS A 325 15.94 -9.70 -11.66
C CYS A 325 14.79 -8.80 -11.14
N ILE A 326 14.74 -7.54 -11.58
CA ILE A 326 13.67 -6.58 -11.24
C ILE A 326 12.31 -7.08 -11.74
N LYS A 327 12.26 -7.56 -12.99
CA LYS A 327 11.04 -8.15 -13.54
C LYS A 327 10.56 -9.34 -12.72
N GLU A 328 11.45 -10.29 -12.40
CA GLU A 328 11.11 -11.46 -11.58
C GLU A 328 10.60 -11.05 -10.19
N PHE A 329 11.28 -10.10 -9.54
CA PHE A 329 10.89 -9.60 -8.22
C PHE A 329 9.48 -8.97 -8.27
N THR A 330 9.23 -8.06 -9.21
CA THR A 330 7.96 -7.32 -9.30
C THR A 330 6.79 -8.17 -9.80
N GLU A 331 6.99 -9.00 -10.81
CA GLU A 331 5.95 -9.84 -11.39
C GLU A 331 5.64 -11.05 -10.49
N THR A 332 6.65 -11.88 -10.24
CA THR A 332 6.46 -13.19 -9.59
C THR A 332 6.33 -13.03 -8.09
N TRP A 333 7.29 -12.37 -7.44
CA TRP A 333 7.31 -12.31 -5.98
C TRP A 333 6.31 -11.28 -5.45
N MET A 334 6.27 -10.09 -6.00
CA MET A 334 5.38 -9.04 -5.51
C MET A 334 3.95 -9.25 -6.00
N SER A 335 3.68 -9.04 -7.30
CA SER A 335 2.29 -8.98 -7.80
C SER A 335 1.55 -10.32 -7.71
N LYS A 336 2.20 -11.43 -8.08
CA LYS A 336 1.57 -12.77 -8.09
C LYS A 336 1.54 -13.46 -6.73
N GLN A 337 2.42 -13.10 -5.79
CA GLN A 337 2.53 -13.76 -4.49
C GLN A 337 2.22 -12.83 -3.31
N TYR A 338 3.17 -11.98 -2.88
CA TYR A 338 3.02 -11.19 -1.65
C TYR A 338 1.81 -10.24 -1.65
N MET A 339 1.43 -9.73 -2.83
CA MET A 339 0.29 -8.82 -3.00
C MET A 339 -0.99 -9.52 -3.48
N ASN A 340 -0.96 -10.85 -3.64
CA ASN A 340 -2.10 -11.64 -4.09
C ASN A 340 -2.86 -12.23 -2.90
N PRO A 341 -4.10 -11.81 -2.61
CA PRO A 341 -4.87 -12.28 -1.46
C PRO A 341 -5.18 -13.79 -1.44
N SER A 342 -5.03 -14.50 -2.56
CA SER A 342 -5.14 -15.96 -2.62
C SER A 342 -3.85 -16.69 -2.26
N ASN A 343 -2.73 -15.98 -2.15
CA ASN A 343 -1.43 -16.57 -1.86
C ASN A 343 -1.16 -16.59 -0.35
N TRP A 344 -0.58 -17.68 0.15
CA TRP A 344 -0.28 -17.85 1.57
C TRP A 344 0.73 -16.82 2.12
N LYS A 345 1.56 -16.22 1.25
CA LYS A 345 2.52 -15.15 1.61
C LYS A 345 1.84 -13.81 1.90
N HIS A 346 0.58 -13.64 1.53
CA HIS A 346 -0.12 -12.37 1.66
C HIS A 346 -0.51 -12.07 3.11
N ALA A 347 0.17 -11.09 3.70
CA ALA A 347 -0.15 -10.49 5.01
C ALA A 347 -0.41 -8.98 4.90
N GLY A 348 -0.68 -8.49 3.68
CA GLY A 348 -0.85 -7.07 3.34
C GLY A 348 0.13 -6.65 2.24
N SER A 349 -0.24 -5.67 1.42
CA SER A 349 0.56 -5.24 0.25
C SER A 349 1.50 -4.07 0.52
N PHE A 350 2.13 -4.02 1.69
CA PHE A 350 3.03 -2.94 2.14
C PHE A 350 4.23 -3.56 2.88
N LEU A 351 5.31 -2.80 3.08
CA LEU A 351 6.53 -3.31 3.73
C LEU A 351 6.24 -3.85 5.14
N GLY A 352 5.63 -3.00 5.96
CA GLY A 352 5.11 -3.35 7.27
C GLY A 352 6.15 -3.74 8.31
N ASN A 353 5.73 -4.58 9.24
CA ASN A 353 6.49 -5.05 10.40
C ASN A 353 6.12 -6.53 10.68
N LYS A 354 6.43 -7.05 11.87
CA LYS A 354 6.13 -8.46 12.19
C LYS A 354 4.66 -8.73 12.45
N GLU A 355 3.84 -7.71 12.68
CA GLU A 355 2.40 -7.84 12.83
C GLU A 355 1.69 -7.94 11.48
N SER A 356 2.09 -7.12 10.49
CA SER A 356 1.40 -7.06 9.19
C SER A 356 2.30 -6.54 8.07
N GLY A 357 1.92 -6.83 6.82
CA GLY A 357 2.70 -6.50 5.63
C GLY A 357 3.70 -7.60 5.25
N PHE A 358 4.62 -7.28 4.35
CA PHE A 358 5.58 -8.25 3.81
C PHE A 358 6.50 -8.82 4.89
N ASN A 359 6.91 -8.01 5.87
CA ASN A 359 7.88 -8.42 6.88
C ASN A 359 7.41 -9.58 7.78
N VAL A 360 6.11 -9.90 7.78
CA VAL A 360 5.58 -11.10 8.44
C VAL A 360 6.20 -12.38 7.85
N ARG A 361 6.44 -12.41 6.53
CA ARG A 361 6.83 -13.60 5.76
C ARG A 361 8.08 -13.42 4.92
N TYR A 362 8.55 -12.19 4.74
CA TYR A 362 9.68 -11.89 3.87
C TYR A 362 11.01 -12.17 4.57
N ALA A 363 11.30 -11.45 5.65
CA ALA A 363 12.59 -11.51 6.33
C ALA A 363 12.45 -11.99 7.77
N SER A 364 13.52 -12.55 8.33
CA SER A 364 13.61 -12.88 9.76
C SER A 364 13.92 -11.65 10.63
N ASP A 365 14.47 -10.58 10.03
CA ASP A 365 14.72 -9.29 10.66
C ASP A 365 13.39 -8.57 10.98
N PRO A 366 13.03 -8.34 12.26
CA PRO A 366 11.82 -7.62 12.64
C PRO A 366 11.73 -6.19 12.08
N TYR A 367 12.84 -5.59 11.67
CA TYR A 367 12.92 -4.21 11.20
C TYR A 367 13.25 -4.10 9.70
N TRP A 368 13.24 -5.21 8.96
CA TRP A 368 13.45 -5.21 7.49
C TRP A 368 12.57 -4.20 6.75
N GLY A 369 11.26 -4.18 7.06
CA GLY A 369 10.32 -3.26 6.42
C GLY A 369 10.61 -1.79 6.72
N GLU A 370 11.14 -1.50 7.91
CA GLU A 370 11.56 -0.17 8.33
C GLU A 370 12.87 0.25 7.62
N LYS A 371 13.83 -0.67 7.47
CA LYS A 371 15.08 -0.44 6.70
C LYS A 371 14.79 -0.13 5.23
N ALA A 372 13.95 -0.93 4.58
CA ALA A 372 13.54 -0.69 3.19
C ALA A 372 12.79 0.66 3.05
N ALA A 373 11.95 1.01 4.03
CA ALA A 373 11.26 2.30 4.08
C ALA A 373 12.23 3.48 4.26
N ALA A 374 13.25 3.35 5.11
CA ALA A 374 14.31 4.35 5.27
C ALA A 374 15.07 4.58 3.96
N GLY A 375 15.36 3.50 3.21
CA GLY A 375 15.94 3.59 1.87
C GLY A 375 15.08 4.41 0.90
N ALA A 376 13.77 4.15 0.85
CA ALA A 376 12.82 4.90 0.03
C ALA A 376 12.70 6.37 0.47
N TYR A 377 12.67 6.63 1.79
CA TYR A 377 12.63 7.98 2.34
C TYR A 377 13.86 8.81 1.94
N VAL A 378 15.07 8.24 2.04
CA VAL A 378 16.30 8.97 1.65
C VAL A 378 16.30 9.28 0.15
N LEU A 379 15.83 8.35 -0.69
CA LEU A 379 15.67 8.62 -2.13
C LEU A 379 14.68 9.77 -2.37
N ASP A 380 13.48 9.73 -1.77
CA ASP A 380 12.49 10.80 -1.98
C ASP A 380 12.99 12.15 -1.45
N LYS A 381 13.63 12.17 -0.28
CA LYS A 381 14.26 13.37 0.30
C LYS A 381 15.27 14.00 -0.66
N ASN A 382 16.12 13.17 -1.28
CA ASN A 382 17.11 13.63 -2.26
C ASN A 382 16.47 14.09 -3.58
N GLY A 383 15.28 13.57 -3.92
CA GLY A 383 14.50 13.96 -5.09
C GLY A 383 13.57 15.18 -4.90
N GLY A 384 13.51 15.73 -3.68
CA GLY A 384 12.67 16.89 -3.35
C GLY A 384 11.30 16.55 -2.77
N ASN A 385 11.13 15.37 -2.17
CA ASN A 385 9.91 14.93 -1.47
C ASN A 385 8.66 14.89 -2.35
N ARG A 386 8.76 14.29 -3.54
CA ARG A 386 7.65 14.25 -4.50
C ARG A 386 6.61 13.19 -4.18
N ASP A 387 7.01 12.11 -3.51
CA ASP A 387 6.17 10.94 -3.26
C ASP A 387 5.57 10.92 -1.84
N MET A 388 6.25 11.51 -0.86
CA MET A 388 5.78 11.53 0.52
C MET A 388 4.39 12.15 0.60
N TYR A 389 3.46 11.46 1.26
CA TYR A 389 2.05 11.83 1.35
C TYR A 389 1.32 12.03 0.01
N SER A 390 1.78 11.41 -1.08
CA SER A 390 1.06 11.43 -2.36
C SER A 390 -0.24 10.64 -2.37
N PHE A 391 -0.37 9.67 -1.46
CA PHE A 391 -1.51 8.77 -1.36
C PHE A 391 -2.18 8.86 0.00
N ARG A 392 -3.51 8.77 -0.01
CA ARG A 392 -4.29 8.63 1.21
C ARG A 392 -4.26 7.18 1.66
N VAL A 393 -3.84 6.94 2.89
CA VAL A 393 -3.68 5.60 3.45
C VAL A 393 -4.75 5.38 4.52
N GLY A 394 -5.57 4.36 4.31
CA GLY A 394 -6.50 3.84 5.31
C GLY A 394 -5.94 2.58 5.96
N ILE A 395 -6.29 2.34 7.22
CA ILE A 395 -5.82 1.19 7.99
C ILE A 395 -6.98 0.41 8.62
N LYS A 396 -6.84 -0.92 8.63
CA LYS A 396 -7.70 -1.88 9.33
C LYS A 396 -7.02 -2.37 10.59
N ASN A 397 -7.48 -1.91 11.74
CA ASN A 397 -6.89 -2.24 13.05
C ASN A 397 -7.57 -3.43 13.77
N ALA A 398 -8.70 -3.91 13.25
CA ALA A 398 -9.39 -5.06 13.83
C ALA A 398 -8.66 -6.37 13.48
N PHE A 399 -8.45 -7.25 14.46
CA PHE A 399 -7.88 -8.59 14.24
C PHE A 399 -8.94 -9.55 13.68
N THR A 400 -9.38 -9.29 12.46
CA THR A 400 -10.39 -10.06 11.74
C THR A 400 -10.24 -9.88 10.24
N GLN A 401 -10.77 -10.84 9.48
CA GLN A 401 -10.88 -10.72 8.04
C GLN A 401 -12.07 -9.84 7.67
N VAL A 402 -11.88 -8.94 6.71
CA VAL A 402 -12.93 -8.06 6.20
C VAL A 402 -13.15 -8.36 4.72
N ASN A 403 -14.41 -8.49 4.32
CA ASN A 403 -14.78 -8.70 2.92
C ASN A 403 -14.46 -7.47 2.08
N VAL A 404 -13.71 -7.69 1.00
CA VAL A 404 -13.43 -6.71 -0.04
C VAL A 404 -14.30 -7.04 -1.25
N ARG A 405 -15.05 -6.06 -1.75
CA ARG A 405 -16.18 -6.28 -2.66
C ARG A 405 -16.05 -5.45 -3.93
N ARG A 406 -16.68 -5.92 -5.00
CA ARG A 406 -16.75 -5.13 -6.24
C ARG A 406 -17.54 -3.82 -6.06
N GLY A 407 -18.64 -3.85 -5.32
CA GLY A 407 -19.51 -2.68 -5.11
C GLY A 407 -19.67 -2.27 -3.64
N SER A 408 -20.25 -1.10 -3.42
CA SER A 408 -20.47 -0.48 -2.10
C SER A 408 -21.73 -1.00 -1.38
N SER A 409 -21.96 -2.32 -1.41
CA SER A 409 -23.10 -2.95 -0.73
C SER A 409 -22.74 -4.34 -0.22
N THR A 410 -23.27 -4.71 0.95
CA THR A 410 -23.10 -6.03 1.56
C THR A 410 -23.71 -7.16 0.73
N SER A 411 -24.68 -6.85 -0.15
CA SER A 411 -25.28 -7.81 -1.09
C SER A 411 -24.37 -8.16 -2.27
N THR A 412 -23.34 -7.34 -2.56
CA THR A 412 -22.38 -7.65 -3.62
C THR A 412 -21.41 -8.74 -3.17
N LYS A 413 -21.13 -9.74 -4.01
CA LYS A 413 -20.20 -10.82 -3.68
C LYS A 413 -18.81 -10.23 -3.32
N ALA A 414 -18.19 -10.79 -2.28
CA ALA A 414 -16.81 -10.49 -1.96
C ALA A 414 -15.89 -11.06 -3.06
N VAL A 415 -14.91 -10.26 -3.48
CA VAL A 415 -13.86 -10.67 -4.41
C VAL A 415 -12.79 -11.44 -3.64
N TYR A 416 -12.40 -10.94 -2.46
CA TYR A 416 -11.49 -11.57 -1.51
C TYR A 416 -11.72 -11.03 -0.09
N GLN A 417 -10.90 -11.49 0.85
CA GLN A 417 -10.88 -11.01 2.23
C GLN A 417 -9.50 -10.49 2.59
N THR A 418 -9.44 -9.47 3.46
CA THR A 418 -8.17 -9.00 4.01
C THR A 418 -7.49 -10.10 4.85
N PRO A 419 -6.18 -10.01 5.10
CA PRO A 419 -5.52 -10.73 6.18
C PRO A 419 -6.22 -10.50 7.53
N LYS A 420 -6.02 -11.41 8.48
CA LYS A 420 -6.62 -11.34 9.82
C LYS A 420 -5.91 -10.32 10.72
N GLN A 421 -4.61 -10.16 10.55
CA GLN A 421 -3.73 -9.32 11.37
C GLN A 421 -4.18 -7.86 11.42
N ARG A 422 -3.82 -7.13 12.48
CA ARG A 422 -4.14 -5.70 12.61
C ARG A 422 -3.28 -4.87 11.65
N ASN A 423 -3.42 -3.55 11.74
CA ASN A 423 -2.63 -2.57 11.00
C ASN A 423 -2.49 -2.81 9.48
N THR A 424 -3.45 -3.49 8.84
CA THR A 424 -3.42 -3.71 7.39
C THR A 424 -3.82 -2.43 6.64
N THR A 425 -2.97 -1.94 5.76
CA THR A 425 -3.18 -0.67 5.05
C THR A 425 -3.66 -0.81 3.61
N PHE A 426 -4.42 0.20 3.16
CA PHE A 426 -4.98 0.30 1.81
C PHE A 426 -4.84 1.72 1.28
N ILE A 427 -4.71 1.86 -0.05
CA ILE A 427 -4.84 3.17 -0.70
C ILE A 427 -6.33 3.49 -0.82
N VAL A 428 -6.76 4.51 -0.09
CA VAL A 428 -8.14 5.02 -0.12
C VAL A 428 -8.24 6.09 -1.19
N ARG A 429 -9.07 5.84 -2.21
CA ARG A 429 -9.14 6.73 -3.38
C ARG A 429 -10.02 7.93 -3.10
N ARG A 430 -11.15 7.72 -2.41
CA ARG A 430 -12.14 8.74 -2.07
C ARG A 430 -12.04 9.11 -0.59
N LYS A 431 -11.98 10.41 -0.29
CA LYS A 431 -11.94 10.92 1.09
C LYS A 431 -13.14 10.47 1.92
N ASN A 432 -14.33 10.48 1.32
CA ASN A 432 -15.58 10.12 1.98
C ASN A 432 -16.09 8.76 1.48
N PRO A 433 -16.58 7.89 2.39
CA PRO A 433 -17.19 6.63 2.00
C PRO A 433 -18.54 6.86 1.29
N ILE A 434 -18.92 5.92 0.43
CA ILE A 434 -20.20 5.88 -0.27
C ILE A 434 -20.95 4.66 0.23
N ASN A 435 -22.20 4.83 0.69
CA ASN A 435 -23.01 3.75 1.26
C ASN A 435 -22.31 3.01 2.42
N ASN A 436 -21.49 3.70 3.22
CA ASN A 436 -20.62 3.12 4.27
C ASN A 436 -19.51 2.19 3.75
N PHE A 437 -19.03 2.41 2.53
CA PHE A 437 -17.85 1.75 1.98
C PHE A 437 -16.82 2.75 1.46
N TYR A 438 -15.56 2.52 1.77
CA TYR A 438 -14.45 3.18 1.09
C TYR A 438 -14.14 2.47 -0.22
N GLU A 439 -13.98 3.26 -1.28
CA GLU A 439 -13.35 2.81 -2.52
C GLU A 439 -11.83 2.77 -2.29
N ILE A 440 -11.25 1.58 -2.47
CA ILE A 440 -9.83 1.32 -2.31
C ILE A 440 -9.23 0.76 -3.59
N GLN A 441 -7.93 0.94 -3.74
CA GLN A 441 -7.15 0.20 -4.73
C GLN A 441 -7.01 -1.25 -4.27
N SER A 442 -7.27 -2.20 -5.18
CA SER A 442 -7.20 -3.63 -4.86
C SER A 442 -5.76 -4.08 -4.67
N ASP A 443 -5.52 -4.91 -3.64
CA ASP A 443 -4.25 -5.60 -3.44
C ASP A 443 -3.97 -6.60 -4.57
N GLY A 444 -4.91 -7.51 -4.78
CA GLY A 444 -4.82 -8.51 -5.85
C GLY A 444 -5.21 -7.96 -7.21
N VAL A 445 -4.61 -8.54 -8.26
CA VAL A 445 -5.03 -8.32 -9.64
C VAL A 445 -6.44 -8.86 -9.82
N LEU A 446 -7.31 -8.10 -10.46
CA LEU A 446 -8.70 -8.43 -10.73
C LEU A 446 -8.86 -8.84 -12.19
N ASN A 447 -9.77 -9.77 -12.45
CA ASN A 447 -10.22 -10.03 -13.81
C ASN A 447 -10.98 -8.81 -14.39
N ALA A 448 -11.21 -8.80 -15.71
CA ALA A 448 -11.74 -7.62 -16.41
C ALA A 448 -13.07 -7.08 -15.86
N ASP A 449 -13.94 -7.97 -15.34
CA ASP A 449 -15.24 -7.60 -14.76
C ASP A 449 -15.19 -7.36 -13.23
N ARG A 450 -14.00 -7.44 -12.62
CA ARG A 450 -13.74 -7.22 -11.19
C ARG A 450 -14.53 -8.15 -10.27
N THR A 451 -14.85 -9.36 -10.72
CA THR A 451 -15.63 -10.33 -9.93
C THR A 451 -14.77 -11.34 -9.20
N ASN A 452 -13.54 -11.59 -9.66
CA ASN A 452 -12.59 -12.51 -9.05
C ASN A 452 -11.15 -11.98 -9.20
N LEU A 453 -10.22 -12.64 -8.50
CA LEU A 453 -8.79 -12.43 -8.68
C LEU A 453 -8.32 -13.06 -9.99
N ASP A 454 -7.27 -12.48 -10.56
CA ASP A 454 -6.57 -12.94 -11.76
C ASP A 454 -5.10 -13.26 -11.43
N GLU A 455 -4.53 -14.25 -12.11
CA GLU A 455 -3.19 -14.80 -11.81
C GLU A 455 -2.07 -14.22 -12.70
N SER A 456 -2.39 -13.33 -13.66
CA SER A 456 -1.42 -12.79 -14.61
C SER A 456 -0.33 -11.93 -13.96
N GLY A 457 -0.62 -11.33 -12.80
CA GLY A 457 0.24 -10.34 -12.17
C GLY A 457 0.19 -8.95 -12.83
N GLU A 458 -0.38 -8.82 -14.03
CA GLU A 458 -0.47 -7.55 -14.76
C GLU A 458 -1.54 -6.65 -14.15
N TYR A 459 -1.11 -5.47 -13.69
CA TYR A 459 -1.93 -4.63 -12.83
C TYR A 459 -2.32 -3.33 -13.54
N ASN A 460 -3.54 -3.31 -14.11
CA ASN A 460 -4.08 -2.09 -14.70
C ASN A 460 -4.70 -1.19 -13.63
N LYS A 461 -3.94 -0.20 -13.14
CA LYS A 461 -4.37 0.75 -12.07
C LYS A 461 -5.75 1.39 -12.29
N SER A 462 -6.19 1.59 -13.53
CA SER A 462 -7.50 2.18 -13.84
C SER A 462 -8.68 1.25 -13.49
N ASN A 463 -8.47 -0.07 -13.49
CA ASN A 463 -9.50 -1.09 -13.30
C ASN A 463 -9.34 -1.92 -12.01
N MET A 464 -8.34 -1.64 -11.17
CA MET A 464 -8.05 -2.43 -9.95
C MET A 464 -8.72 -1.83 -8.71
N LEU A 465 -10.06 -1.83 -8.72
CA LEU A 465 -10.87 -1.08 -7.76
C LEU A 465 -11.92 -1.93 -7.09
N VAL A 466 -11.97 -1.80 -5.76
CA VAL A 466 -12.86 -2.55 -4.88
C VAL A 466 -13.30 -1.66 -3.71
N ASN A 467 -14.24 -2.17 -2.92
CA ASN A 467 -14.88 -1.48 -1.83
C ASN A 467 -14.70 -2.27 -0.53
N ILE A 468 -14.43 -1.57 0.56
CA ILE A 468 -14.32 -2.13 1.92
C ILE A 468 -15.19 -1.33 2.89
N SER A 469 -15.80 -2.02 3.85
CA SER A 469 -16.70 -1.37 4.82
C SER A 469 -15.95 -0.31 5.63
N SER A 470 -16.52 0.89 5.72
CA SER A 470 -15.93 2.02 6.47
C SER A 470 -15.86 1.77 7.97
N ASN A 471 -16.64 0.82 8.49
CA ASN A 471 -16.61 0.45 9.92
C ASN A 471 -15.25 -0.12 10.37
N TYR A 472 -14.43 -0.58 9.43
CA TYR A 472 -13.13 -1.18 9.72
C TYR A 472 -11.94 -0.30 9.36
N ILE A 473 -12.16 0.84 8.70
CA ILE A 473 -11.09 1.64 8.12
C ILE A 473 -10.99 3.00 8.82
N LYS A 474 -9.80 3.32 9.31
CA LYS A 474 -9.41 4.66 9.75
C LYS A 474 -8.41 5.25 8.76
N VAL A 475 -8.63 6.48 8.30
CA VAL A 475 -7.60 7.19 7.50
C VAL A 475 -6.49 7.65 8.44
N ILE A 476 -5.25 7.24 8.15
CA ILE A 476 -4.05 7.55 8.96
C ILE A 476 -3.11 8.53 8.27
N SER A 477 -3.21 8.65 6.94
CA SER A 477 -2.51 9.66 6.16
C SER A 477 -3.49 10.20 5.14
N ASP A 478 -3.69 11.51 5.13
CA ASP A 478 -4.29 12.16 3.96
C ASP A 478 -3.22 12.33 2.87
N SER A 479 -3.66 12.75 1.69
CA SER A 479 -2.79 13.04 0.57
C SER A 479 -2.57 14.53 0.36
N ASN A 480 -1.37 14.89 -0.05
CA ASN A 480 -1.04 16.21 -0.57
C ASN A 480 -1.10 16.20 -2.10
N MET A 481 -1.88 17.13 -2.64
CA MET A 481 -1.97 17.35 -4.07
C MET A 481 -0.82 18.24 -4.53
N ASN A 482 -0.13 17.85 -5.61
CA ASN A 482 1.05 18.58 -6.11
C ASN A 482 0.71 19.71 -7.10
N PHE A 483 -0.55 20.11 -7.18
CA PHE A 483 -0.98 21.22 -8.03
C PHE A 483 -0.99 22.52 -7.23
N ARG A 484 -0.06 23.44 -7.53
CA ARG A 484 0.07 24.71 -6.80
C ARG A 484 -1.11 25.66 -7.02
N ASP A 485 -1.93 25.39 -8.04
CA ASP A 485 -3.15 26.12 -8.38
C ASP A 485 -4.44 25.45 -7.88
N VAL A 486 -4.32 24.47 -6.97
CA VAL A 486 -5.45 23.80 -6.32
C VAL A 486 -5.22 23.78 -4.80
N ASN A 487 -6.03 24.54 -4.07
CA ASN A 487 -5.92 24.68 -2.62
C ASN A 487 -6.93 23.78 -1.89
N SER A 488 -6.59 23.31 -0.68
CA SER A 488 -7.45 22.42 0.12
C SER A 488 -8.83 22.99 0.47
N GLY A 489 -9.00 24.31 0.40
CA GLY A 489 -10.28 25.00 0.59
C GLY A 489 -11.12 25.19 -0.68
N ASP A 490 -10.58 24.81 -1.85
CA ASP A 490 -11.30 24.98 -3.12
C ASP A 490 -12.51 24.02 -3.19
N TRP A 491 -13.63 24.51 -3.72
CA TRP A 491 -14.90 23.76 -3.81
C TRP A 491 -14.82 22.51 -4.70
N TYR A 492 -13.74 22.34 -5.45
CA TYR A 492 -13.45 21.19 -6.31
C TYR A 492 -12.26 20.35 -5.81
N TYR A 493 -11.66 20.69 -4.67
CA TYR A 493 -10.40 20.07 -4.23
C TYR A 493 -10.51 18.54 -4.14
N ASP A 494 -11.53 18.05 -3.44
CA ASP A 494 -11.70 16.62 -3.20
C ASP A 494 -11.97 15.86 -4.52
N GLU A 495 -12.72 16.45 -5.46
CA GLU A 495 -12.98 15.85 -6.77
C GLU A 495 -11.75 15.88 -7.67
N VAL A 496 -10.98 16.96 -7.71
CA VAL A 496 -9.71 17.06 -8.45
C VAL A 496 -8.70 16.06 -7.90
N ASP A 497 -8.54 15.99 -6.57
CA ASP A 497 -7.70 15.01 -5.88
C ASP A 497 -8.04 13.58 -6.32
N TYR A 498 -9.34 13.26 -6.31
CA TYR A 498 -9.81 11.96 -6.75
C TYR A 498 -9.48 11.71 -8.23
N VAL A 499 -10.01 12.50 -9.17
CA VAL A 499 -9.88 12.23 -10.62
C VAL A 499 -8.43 12.21 -11.10
N SER A 500 -7.53 12.93 -10.42
CA SER A 500 -6.10 12.94 -10.72
C SER A 500 -5.37 11.71 -10.23
N LYS A 501 -5.61 11.25 -9.00
CA LYS A 501 -4.97 10.03 -8.49
C LYS A 501 -5.36 8.78 -9.25
N ILE A 502 -6.60 8.77 -9.74
CA ILE A 502 -7.14 7.65 -10.51
C ILE A 502 -6.72 7.70 -11.98
N GLY A 503 -5.98 8.74 -12.40
CA GLY A 503 -5.43 8.90 -13.75
C GLY A 503 -6.43 9.38 -14.79
N ILE A 504 -7.70 9.63 -14.42
CA ILE A 504 -8.71 10.06 -15.38
C ILE A 504 -8.41 11.48 -15.86
N MET A 505 -8.08 12.41 -14.96
CA MET A 505 -7.66 13.77 -15.30
C MET A 505 -6.23 14.06 -14.86
N THR A 506 -5.35 14.40 -15.80
CA THR A 506 -3.97 14.79 -15.52
C THR A 506 -3.83 16.32 -15.49
N GLY A 507 -2.75 16.82 -14.87
CA GLY A 507 -2.40 18.24 -14.93
C GLY A 507 -2.12 18.73 -16.36
N MET A 508 -2.22 20.04 -16.57
CA MET A 508 -1.79 20.72 -17.80
C MET A 508 -0.27 20.85 -17.85
N LYS A 509 0.37 20.86 -16.68
CA LYS A 509 1.82 20.73 -16.45
C LYS A 509 2.04 19.85 -15.22
N THR A 510 3.30 19.60 -14.86
CA THR A 510 3.68 18.80 -13.68
C THR A 510 3.04 19.30 -12.39
N ASP A 511 2.94 20.62 -12.20
CA ASP A 511 2.47 21.28 -10.97
C ASP A 511 1.24 22.18 -11.18
N ILE A 512 0.60 22.13 -12.37
CA ILE A 512 -0.56 22.96 -12.72
C ILE A 512 -1.71 22.08 -13.19
N PHE A 513 -2.86 22.18 -12.51
CA PHE A 513 -4.09 21.52 -12.95
C PHE A 513 -4.88 22.34 -13.97
N GLY A 514 -4.88 23.67 -13.85
CA GLY A 514 -5.69 24.61 -14.63
C GLY A 514 -7.18 24.50 -14.32
N PRO A 515 -7.64 24.62 -13.06
CA PRO A 515 -9.03 24.32 -12.69
C PRO A 515 -10.06 25.19 -13.40
N MET A 516 -9.74 26.46 -13.65
CA MET A 516 -10.63 27.41 -14.33
C MET A 516 -10.50 27.39 -15.85
N ASP A 517 -9.51 26.69 -16.41
CA ASP A 517 -9.34 26.60 -17.86
C ASP A 517 -10.49 25.80 -18.48
N SER A 518 -10.89 26.17 -19.69
CA SER A 518 -11.88 25.42 -20.46
C SER A 518 -11.35 24.05 -20.86
N ILE A 519 -12.17 23.01 -20.73
CA ILE A 519 -11.79 21.67 -21.19
C ILE A 519 -12.09 21.48 -22.69
N ALA A 520 -11.09 20.99 -23.43
CA ALA A 520 -11.22 20.69 -24.85
C ALA A 520 -11.96 19.36 -25.08
N ARG A 521 -12.71 19.26 -26.19
CA ARG A 521 -13.45 18.03 -26.57
C ARG A 521 -12.57 16.78 -26.64
N ALA A 522 -11.34 16.90 -27.15
CA ALA A 522 -10.39 15.79 -27.18
C ALA A 522 -9.96 15.33 -25.79
N GLN A 523 -9.76 16.26 -24.84
CA GLN A 523 -9.43 15.91 -23.46
C GLN A 523 -10.57 15.11 -22.83
N PHE A 524 -11.82 15.50 -23.08
CA PHE A 524 -12.97 14.78 -22.56
C PHE A 524 -13.13 13.37 -23.18
N ALA A 525 -12.85 13.22 -24.48
CA ALA A 525 -12.81 11.89 -25.11
C ALA A 525 -11.76 10.97 -24.48
N VAL A 526 -10.56 11.50 -24.19
CA VAL A 526 -9.49 10.76 -23.48
C VAL A 526 -9.92 10.34 -22.08
N MET A 527 -10.66 11.19 -21.34
CA MET A 527 -11.19 10.81 -20.03
C MET A 527 -12.14 9.61 -20.13
N LEU A 528 -13.06 9.60 -21.09
CA LEU A 528 -13.98 8.46 -21.28
C LEU A 528 -13.26 7.19 -21.72
N TRP A 529 -12.23 7.32 -22.55
CA TRP A 529 -11.37 6.21 -22.96
C TRP A 529 -10.62 5.61 -21.76
N ARG A 530 -10.09 6.46 -20.87
CA ARG A 530 -9.48 6.06 -19.59
C ARG A 530 -10.46 5.34 -18.67
N ILE A 531 -11.67 5.86 -18.50
CA ILE A 531 -12.73 5.18 -17.73
C ILE A 531 -13.11 3.83 -18.40
N GLY A 532 -13.00 3.75 -19.73
CA GLY A 532 -13.24 2.55 -20.53
C GLY A 532 -12.13 1.50 -20.49
N GLY A 533 -10.97 1.78 -19.87
CA GLY A 533 -9.84 0.87 -19.77
C GLY A 533 -8.77 1.03 -20.88
N GLU A 534 -8.78 2.14 -21.61
CA GLU A 534 -7.73 2.53 -22.58
C GLU A 534 -7.49 1.52 -23.72
N GLU A 535 -8.55 0.86 -24.24
CA GLU A 535 -8.43 -0.06 -25.38
C GLU A 535 -7.87 0.67 -26.63
N PRO A 536 -6.69 0.29 -27.14
CA PRO A 536 -6.12 0.94 -28.32
C PRO A 536 -6.92 0.58 -29.56
N ILE A 537 -7.35 1.59 -30.32
CA ILE A 537 -8.11 1.41 -31.55
C ILE A 537 -7.46 2.21 -32.67
N PRO A 538 -7.00 1.55 -33.75
CA PRO A 538 -6.45 2.23 -34.92
C PRO A 538 -7.46 3.24 -35.49
N TYR A 539 -6.99 4.45 -35.74
CA TYR A 539 -7.82 5.49 -36.31
C TYR A 539 -8.10 5.23 -37.80
N ASN A 540 -9.37 5.34 -38.18
CA ASN A 540 -9.84 5.04 -39.54
C ASN A 540 -10.07 6.28 -40.42
N GLY A 541 -9.64 7.46 -39.96
CA GLY A 541 -9.78 8.70 -40.73
C GLY A 541 -11.18 9.29 -40.79
N LYS A 542 -12.13 8.84 -39.94
CA LYS A 542 -13.54 9.29 -39.98
C LYS A 542 -13.73 10.81 -39.88
N PHE A 543 -12.93 11.49 -39.05
CA PHE A 543 -12.90 12.93 -38.89
C PHE A 543 -11.64 13.51 -39.56
N PRO A 544 -11.77 14.44 -40.53
CA PRO A 544 -10.63 14.95 -41.30
C PRO A 544 -9.72 15.89 -40.48
N ASP A 545 -10.17 16.38 -39.33
CA ASP A 545 -9.43 17.28 -38.44
C ASP A 545 -8.76 16.57 -37.25
N VAL A 546 -8.72 15.24 -37.27
CA VAL A 546 -8.03 14.41 -36.27
C VAL A 546 -6.80 13.82 -36.94
N GLY A 547 -5.63 14.29 -36.52
CA GLY A 547 -4.34 13.77 -36.97
C GLY A 547 -4.07 12.35 -36.49
N ASN A 548 -3.18 11.65 -37.18
CA ASN A 548 -2.66 10.37 -36.75
C ASN A 548 -1.62 10.55 -35.63
N ASN A 549 -1.53 9.59 -34.71
CA ASN A 549 -0.52 9.53 -33.64
C ASN A 549 -0.48 10.78 -32.75
N ILE A 550 -1.61 11.48 -32.58
CA ILE A 550 -1.75 12.52 -31.57
C ILE A 550 -2.24 11.86 -30.28
N TRP A 551 -1.91 12.43 -29.13
CA TRP A 551 -2.26 11.89 -27.79
C TRP A 551 -3.76 11.58 -27.57
N TYR A 552 -4.66 12.13 -28.39
CA TYR A 552 -6.10 11.88 -28.35
C TYR A 552 -6.62 10.93 -29.43
N THR A 553 -5.79 10.54 -30.40
CA THR A 553 -6.23 9.88 -31.63
C THR A 553 -6.94 8.55 -31.32
N ASP A 554 -6.33 7.71 -30.49
CA ASP A 554 -6.91 6.41 -30.12
C ASP A 554 -8.20 6.57 -29.30
N ALA A 555 -8.24 7.54 -28.38
CA ALA A 555 -9.43 7.83 -27.61
C ALA A 555 -10.60 8.28 -28.48
N ILE A 556 -10.35 9.12 -29.49
CA ILE A 556 -11.36 9.56 -30.47
C ILE A 556 -11.78 8.37 -31.35
N ALA A 557 -10.84 7.56 -31.82
CA ALA A 557 -11.12 6.35 -32.59
C ALA A 557 -12.03 5.40 -31.81
N TRP A 558 -11.69 5.14 -30.54
CA TRP A 558 -12.42 4.31 -29.61
C TRP A 558 -13.82 4.85 -29.34
N ALA A 559 -13.92 6.12 -28.95
CA ALA A 559 -15.20 6.74 -28.64
C ALA A 559 -16.12 6.79 -29.89
N SER A 560 -15.55 6.92 -31.09
CA SER A 560 -16.30 6.89 -32.33
C SER A 560 -16.79 5.48 -32.69
N LYS A 561 -15.93 4.45 -32.56
CA LYS A 561 -16.28 3.05 -32.81
C LYS A 561 -17.47 2.61 -31.95
N TYR A 562 -17.49 3.02 -30.69
CA TYR A 562 -18.56 2.68 -29.74
C TYR A 562 -19.71 3.70 -29.69
N ASN A 563 -19.78 4.63 -30.66
CA ASN A 563 -20.84 5.63 -30.77
C ASN A 563 -21.01 6.55 -29.54
N ILE A 564 -19.93 6.75 -28.79
CA ILE A 564 -19.85 7.71 -27.67
C ILE A 564 -19.72 9.13 -28.23
N ILE A 565 -18.98 9.29 -29.32
CA ILE A 565 -18.90 10.54 -30.10
C ILE A 565 -19.39 10.36 -31.53
N THR A 566 -19.93 11.42 -32.10
CA THR A 566 -20.47 11.43 -33.47
C THR A 566 -19.82 12.49 -34.38
N GLY A 567 -19.11 13.47 -33.81
CA GLY A 567 -18.69 14.68 -34.53
C GLY A 567 -19.86 15.60 -34.89
N TYR A 568 -19.52 16.74 -35.50
CA TYR A 568 -20.47 17.73 -36.02
C TYR A 568 -20.87 17.31 -37.43
N GLN A 569 -22.14 16.92 -37.61
CA GLN A 569 -22.63 16.27 -38.83
C GLN A 569 -22.57 17.19 -40.07
N ASP A 570 -22.76 18.48 -39.87
CA ASP A 570 -22.71 19.53 -40.89
C ASP A 570 -21.31 19.72 -41.49
N THR A 571 -20.26 19.50 -40.70
CA THR A 571 -18.86 19.70 -41.13
C THR A 571 -18.09 18.38 -41.33
N GLY A 572 -18.61 17.27 -40.81
CA GLY A 572 -17.88 16.00 -40.72
C GLY A 572 -16.69 16.02 -39.74
N LYS A 573 -16.50 17.11 -38.98
CA LYS A 573 -15.35 17.33 -38.09
C LYS A 573 -15.63 16.93 -36.65
N PHE A 574 -14.59 16.66 -35.87
CA PHE A 574 -14.70 16.44 -34.42
C PHE A 574 -14.44 17.70 -33.59
N MET A 575 -13.57 18.58 -34.09
CA MET A 575 -13.07 19.80 -33.45
C MET A 575 -12.33 19.52 -32.12
N PRO A 576 -11.19 18.81 -32.14
CA PRO A 576 -10.52 18.31 -30.94
C PRO A 576 -10.12 19.42 -29.95
N ALA A 577 -9.70 20.59 -30.44
CA ALA A 577 -9.26 21.72 -29.63
C ALA A 577 -10.39 22.64 -29.16
N SER A 578 -11.62 22.45 -29.65
CA SER A 578 -12.74 23.32 -29.25
C SER A 578 -13.16 23.04 -27.81
N PRO A 579 -13.48 24.09 -27.02
CA PRO A 579 -14.06 23.91 -25.70
C PRO A 579 -15.38 23.11 -25.79
N ILE A 580 -15.61 22.22 -24.82
CA ILE A 580 -16.85 21.45 -24.76
C ILE A 580 -17.91 22.19 -23.94
N THR A 581 -19.14 22.23 -24.46
CA THR A 581 -20.28 22.77 -23.72
C THR A 581 -20.82 21.77 -22.70
N ARG A 582 -21.54 22.26 -21.69
CA ARG A 582 -22.11 21.41 -20.64
C ARG A 582 -23.09 20.37 -21.19
N GLN A 583 -23.89 20.72 -22.19
CA GLN A 583 -24.81 19.78 -22.82
C GLN A 583 -24.09 18.72 -23.66
N GLU A 584 -23.01 19.07 -24.36
CA GLU A 584 -22.22 18.10 -25.14
C GLU A 584 -21.52 17.09 -24.23
N LEU A 585 -20.98 17.57 -23.11
CA LEU A 585 -20.42 16.72 -22.07
C LEU A 585 -21.47 15.72 -21.54
N ALA A 586 -22.68 16.20 -21.21
CA ALA A 586 -23.79 15.34 -20.79
C ALA A 586 -24.16 14.30 -21.86
N VAL A 587 -24.20 14.69 -23.14
CA VAL A 587 -24.48 13.77 -24.26
C VAL A 587 -23.43 12.68 -24.37
N MET A 588 -22.15 13.03 -24.27
CA MET A 588 -21.06 12.05 -24.32
C MET A 588 -21.10 11.08 -23.12
N LEU A 589 -21.38 11.56 -21.91
CA LEU A 589 -21.58 10.69 -20.74
C LEU A 589 -22.79 9.77 -20.89
N TYR A 590 -23.92 10.30 -21.38
CA TYR A 590 -25.14 9.52 -21.60
C TYR A 590 -24.91 8.39 -22.61
N ARG A 591 -24.19 8.68 -23.70
CA ARG A 591 -23.83 7.66 -24.70
C ARG A 591 -22.86 6.63 -24.14
N TYR A 592 -21.86 7.05 -23.36
CA TYR A 592 -20.98 6.12 -22.65
C TYR A 592 -21.78 5.22 -21.68
N ALA A 593 -22.71 5.79 -20.91
CA ALA A 593 -23.57 5.04 -20.00
C ALA A 593 -24.41 3.97 -20.73
N ASN A 594 -24.99 4.32 -21.88
CA ASN A 594 -25.72 3.37 -22.73
C ASN A 594 -24.80 2.27 -23.29
N TYR A 595 -23.60 2.64 -23.76
CA TYR A 595 -22.58 1.67 -24.21
C TYR A 595 -22.24 0.67 -23.09
N ARG A 596 -22.09 1.15 -21.85
CA ARG A 596 -21.85 0.31 -20.66
C ARG A 596 -23.11 -0.37 -20.12
N LYS A 597 -24.27 -0.23 -20.77
CA LYS A 597 -25.57 -0.77 -20.35
C LYS A 597 -25.99 -0.35 -18.94
N MET A 598 -25.62 0.87 -18.53
CA MET A 598 -26.05 1.47 -17.27
C MET A 598 -27.53 1.89 -17.33
N ASP A 599 -28.16 2.04 -16.17
CA ASP A 599 -29.52 2.59 -16.10
C ASP A 599 -29.53 4.09 -16.45
N THR A 600 -30.17 4.42 -17.57
CA THR A 600 -30.33 5.79 -18.07
C THR A 600 -31.77 6.31 -17.98
N ASN A 601 -32.64 5.60 -17.26
CA ASN A 601 -34.07 5.95 -17.16
C ASN A 601 -34.35 7.06 -16.15
N LYS A 602 -33.43 7.33 -15.21
CA LYS A 602 -33.58 8.38 -14.19
C LYS A 602 -33.48 9.78 -14.79
N LYS A 603 -34.59 10.25 -15.38
CA LYS A 603 -34.71 11.54 -16.07
C LYS A 603 -35.46 12.57 -15.22
N ALA A 604 -34.87 13.74 -14.98
CA ALA A 604 -35.52 14.84 -14.31
C ALA A 604 -36.43 15.66 -15.25
N ASP A 605 -37.33 16.44 -14.65
CA ASP A 605 -37.95 17.59 -15.30
C ASP A 605 -36.99 18.80 -15.24
N LEU A 606 -36.76 19.41 -16.41
CA LEU A 606 -35.88 20.58 -16.55
C LEU A 606 -36.62 21.90 -16.41
N SER A 607 -37.96 21.92 -16.40
CA SER A 607 -38.77 23.15 -16.35
C SER A 607 -38.43 24.08 -15.17
N LYS A 608 -37.89 23.51 -14.08
CA LYS A 608 -37.41 24.25 -12.91
C LYS A 608 -36.18 25.14 -13.16
N PHE A 609 -35.45 24.93 -14.25
CA PHE A 609 -34.30 25.76 -14.61
C PHE A 609 -34.72 26.86 -15.58
N LYS A 610 -34.27 28.09 -15.30
CA LYS A 610 -34.68 29.30 -16.03
C LYS A 610 -34.32 29.28 -17.52
N ASP A 611 -33.28 28.54 -17.86
CA ASP A 611 -32.67 28.43 -19.20
C ASP A 611 -32.91 27.04 -19.83
N SER A 612 -33.88 26.28 -19.33
CA SER A 612 -34.20 24.94 -19.84
C SER A 612 -34.59 24.92 -21.32
N THR A 613 -35.12 26.02 -21.86
CA THR A 613 -35.45 26.17 -23.29
C THR A 613 -34.20 26.29 -24.18
N MET A 614 -33.02 26.58 -23.62
CA MET A 614 -31.76 26.65 -24.37
C MET A 614 -31.14 25.28 -24.62
N VAL A 615 -31.68 24.21 -24.02
CA VAL A 615 -31.21 22.83 -24.27
C VAL A 615 -31.62 22.41 -25.68
N ILE A 616 -30.64 22.13 -26.53
CA ILE A 616 -30.88 21.72 -27.92
C ILE A 616 -31.51 20.32 -27.95
N ASP A 617 -32.39 20.06 -28.92
CA ASP A 617 -33.18 18.82 -29.04
C ASP A 617 -32.35 17.54 -28.88
N TYR A 618 -31.20 17.44 -29.55
CA TYR A 618 -30.33 16.25 -29.47
C TYR A 618 -29.79 15.98 -28.05
N ALA A 619 -29.75 17.01 -27.19
CA ALA A 619 -29.20 16.94 -25.84
C ALA A 619 -30.26 16.79 -24.75
N LYS A 620 -31.56 16.94 -25.08
CA LYS A 620 -32.65 16.94 -24.09
C LYS A 620 -32.65 15.71 -23.20
N ASP A 621 -32.56 14.53 -23.79
CA ASP A 621 -32.57 13.27 -23.02
C ASP A 621 -31.35 13.11 -22.12
N ALA A 622 -30.16 13.45 -22.64
CA ALA A 622 -28.92 13.38 -21.90
C ALA A 622 -28.91 14.38 -20.73
N MET A 623 -29.40 15.61 -20.95
CA MET A 623 -29.50 16.63 -19.91
C MET A 623 -30.50 16.22 -18.82
N ARG A 624 -31.66 15.69 -19.20
CA ARG A 624 -32.65 15.17 -18.24
C ARG A 624 -32.07 14.04 -17.39
N TRP A 625 -31.36 13.10 -18.02
CA TRP A 625 -30.68 12.03 -17.30
C TRP A 625 -29.55 12.54 -16.39
N ALA A 626 -28.70 13.44 -16.88
CA ALA A 626 -27.59 13.99 -16.12
C ALA A 626 -28.09 14.75 -14.88
N VAL A 627 -29.21 15.47 -14.98
CA VAL A 627 -29.84 16.13 -13.83
C VAL A 627 -30.52 15.11 -12.91
N GLY A 628 -31.29 14.17 -13.46
CA GLY A 628 -31.98 13.15 -12.65
C GLY A 628 -31.03 12.25 -11.88
N SER A 629 -29.85 11.98 -12.44
CA SER A 629 -28.78 11.19 -11.83
C SER A 629 -27.86 12.02 -10.93
N GLY A 630 -28.05 13.34 -10.86
CA GLY A 630 -27.27 14.24 -10.00
C GLY A 630 -25.87 14.57 -10.54
N ILE A 631 -25.52 14.16 -11.76
CA ILE A 631 -24.27 14.55 -12.44
C ILE A 631 -24.25 16.08 -12.61
N ILE A 632 -25.36 16.65 -13.09
CA ILE A 632 -25.58 18.10 -13.18
C ILE A 632 -26.57 18.54 -12.10
N THR A 633 -26.16 19.48 -11.25
CA THR A 633 -27.02 20.08 -10.23
C THR A 633 -27.46 21.52 -10.56
N GLY A 634 -26.97 22.07 -11.67
CA GLY A 634 -27.17 23.46 -12.08
C GLY A 634 -26.17 24.45 -11.45
N LYS A 635 -26.01 25.61 -12.09
CA LYS A 635 -25.25 26.78 -11.63
C LYS A 635 -26.13 27.75 -10.85
N TYR A 636 -25.50 28.75 -10.20
CA TYR A 636 -26.18 29.82 -9.47
C TYR A 636 -27.23 29.28 -8.50
N GLN A 637 -26.75 28.49 -7.53
CA GLN A 637 -27.59 27.80 -6.53
C GLN A 637 -28.64 26.85 -7.16
N GLY A 638 -28.30 26.25 -8.31
CA GLY A 638 -29.14 25.26 -8.99
C GLY A 638 -30.29 25.85 -9.81
N THR A 639 -30.27 27.16 -10.10
CA THR A 639 -31.35 27.84 -10.83
C THR A 639 -31.19 27.82 -12.36
N GLN A 640 -29.99 27.51 -12.87
CA GLN A 640 -29.68 27.47 -14.30
C GLN A 640 -28.88 26.23 -14.68
N LEU A 641 -29.09 25.71 -15.88
CA LEU A 641 -28.33 24.58 -16.45
C LEU A 641 -27.02 25.03 -17.10
N ASP A 642 -27.04 26.21 -17.72
CA ASP A 642 -26.04 26.78 -18.60
C ASP A 642 -25.66 25.82 -19.74
N PRO A 643 -26.62 25.35 -20.58
CA PRO A 643 -26.40 24.22 -21.46
C PRO A 643 -25.39 24.48 -22.58
N LEU A 644 -25.32 25.74 -23.06
CA LEU A 644 -24.38 26.18 -24.10
C LEU A 644 -23.07 26.74 -23.51
N GLY A 645 -22.99 26.90 -22.19
CA GLY A 645 -21.79 27.38 -21.52
C GLY A 645 -20.64 26.40 -21.63
N VAL A 646 -19.44 26.95 -21.76
CA VAL A 646 -18.18 26.19 -21.75
C VAL A 646 -17.95 25.60 -20.35
N THR A 647 -17.45 24.37 -20.31
CA THR A 647 -17.14 23.67 -19.05
C THR A 647 -15.69 23.91 -18.66
N SER A 648 -15.46 24.36 -17.43
CA SER A 648 -14.11 24.41 -16.84
C SER A 648 -13.60 23.02 -16.45
N ARG A 649 -12.30 22.85 -16.30
CA ARG A 649 -11.70 21.58 -15.84
C ARG A 649 -12.17 21.19 -14.43
N ALA A 650 -12.36 22.16 -13.53
CA ALA A 650 -12.91 21.91 -12.20
C ALA A 650 -14.35 21.37 -12.25
N GLU A 651 -15.23 22.01 -13.04
CA GLU A 651 -16.60 21.51 -13.23
C GLU A 651 -16.61 20.13 -13.87
N CYS A 652 -15.72 19.88 -14.82
CA CYS A 652 -15.57 18.55 -15.43
C CYS A 652 -15.14 17.50 -14.40
N ALA A 653 -14.17 17.81 -13.52
CA ALA A 653 -13.74 16.91 -12.45
C ALA A 653 -14.91 16.50 -11.55
N ILE A 654 -15.75 17.47 -11.18
CA ILE A 654 -16.96 17.20 -10.38
C ILE A 654 -17.96 16.32 -11.13
N MET A 655 -18.21 16.61 -12.40
CA MET A 655 -19.17 15.85 -13.19
C MET A 655 -18.69 14.42 -13.46
N ILE A 656 -17.39 14.23 -13.70
CA ILE A 656 -16.75 12.91 -13.80
C ILE A 656 -16.82 12.17 -12.47
N ASP A 657 -16.48 12.81 -11.36
CA ASP A 657 -16.55 12.18 -10.04
C ASP A 657 -17.96 11.66 -9.74
N ARG A 658 -18.98 12.50 -9.95
CA ARG A 658 -20.39 12.14 -9.79
C ARG A 658 -20.81 11.01 -10.73
N PHE A 659 -20.34 11.02 -11.97
CA PHE A 659 -20.60 9.94 -12.91
C PHE A 659 -19.98 8.62 -12.44
N LEU A 660 -18.73 8.64 -11.96
CA LEU A 660 -18.03 7.46 -11.44
C LEU A 660 -18.70 6.86 -10.21
N LYS A 661 -19.43 7.66 -9.41
CA LYS A 661 -20.24 7.15 -8.28
C LYS A 661 -21.45 6.31 -8.73
N LEU A 662 -21.81 6.33 -10.01
CA LEU A 662 -22.91 5.53 -10.58
C LEU A 662 -22.46 4.17 -11.13
N ILE A 663 -21.14 3.93 -11.24
CA ILE A 663 -20.52 2.72 -11.78
C ILE A 663 -20.12 1.77 -10.65
#